data_AF-A0A4Q5GTV5-F1
#
_entry.id   AF-A0A4Q5GTV5-F1
#
_cell.length_a   1.000
_cell.length_b   1.000
_cell.length_c   1.000
_cell.angle_alpha   90.00
_cell.angle_beta   90.00
_cell.angle_gamma   90.00
#
_symmetry.space_group_name_H-M   'P 1'
#
loop_
_entity.id
_entity.type
_entity.pdbx_description
1 polymer ?
#
loop_
_entity_poly.entity_id
_entity_poly.type
_entity_poly.pdbx_seq_one_letter_code
_entity_poly.pdbx_strand_id
1 'polypeptide(L)'
;MNKKLFLGMFVAAGMLFATSCSNDELDVVQSGNEAQVTFSLAAEGCIATRAISDGTGAKKLIYAVYNANGELIETIANADVNGQIVDNSAFDNGLTENVTITLAKGQQYTVAFWAQNPNCTAYTTTDLKNVTVDYVGLNNDETRDAFFKAETFTVTGNTEIDVVLKRPFAQINVGVYQTDWDAAVASGIEIEKSKVTIEKAATSINLLTGEVKGEQTVEYGLGIIPAQFTASETLNVDLNKDGTKENYVYLSMSYILANDATTGYAKATLEDLDFTFAPKSGNNINFSEGLNAVPVQRNWRTNIIGKILTDDVTFNITIDPIYDGEYNNGTAQPVNINGVYYATIQDAVNNVQDGEVIKIATGTYAEVVKVTGGKNFTLEAAGPNVVIAALDHQSNANPSTVKVKGITFDNSVTPAGWFIGTSQNIAPCVGAWGGNLSFEDCAFIVAGTSGKETGVMTWWTGDNLMNLSFNNCTFEGKENHSSARAMQIYGDVNMTVENCTFTTAKDYTLKYVAQDGNAATFSNNIVNNSENFVELGSSVYPGANYTANINNNTLGKDVNTHIIANDENQTVNLNGNVSVIAEGLVKDASDNYIASTNNGIKTALQKGVTTINLVDGTYNATQLTEIAGKTLTFIGSGENTVFDYSTQGYNQYVNGNGGTFAFKNMTITRSTATFAGMAHTASTSYENCTINGTYYVYETNAKFTNCKFNVTGDAYNCWLYGTSSATYEKCEFNCSGKSIYVDGNGETGSDLTTNTCVFNDNGGVENKAAIETGNTYGKRYSLTINNTTVNGFSTTEAKSPAVDGAELGTNVWGNKNYMTKDKLSVTIDGTKVY
;
A
#
# COMPACT_ATOMS: atom_id res chain seq x y z
N MET A 1 20.44 -50.42 93.42
CA MET A 1 21.63 -49.72 93.97
C MET A 1 22.13 -48.78 92.87
N ASN A 2 22.50 -47.51 93.09
CA ASN A 2 22.55 -46.70 94.32
C ASN A 2 22.24 -45.21 94.02
N LYS A 3 21.63 -44.51 95.00
CA LYS A 3 21.86 -43.11 95.50
C LYS A 3 22.80 -42.21 94.65
N LYS A 4 22.56 -40.92 94.32
CA LYS A 4 21.78 -39.74 94.85
C LYS A 4 21.47 -38.79 93.63
N LEU A 5 21.01 -37.51 93.62
CA LEU A 5 20.68 -36.36 94.51
C LEU A 5 19.59 -35.50 93.75
N PHE A 6 18.58 -34.80 94.31
CA PHE A 6 18.53 -33.42 94.88
C PHE A 6 19.41 -32.35 94.17
N LEU A 7 19.04 -31.07 93.94
CA LEU A 7 17.88 -30.15 94.20
C LEU A 7 18.13 -28.89 93.29
N GLY A 8 17.28 -27.95 92.83
CA GLY A 8 15.86 -27.61 92.91
C GLY A 8 15.64 -26.09 92.56
N MET A 9 14.52 -25.76 91.90
CA MET A 9 13.72 -24.50 91.93
C MET A 9 14.30 -23.10 91.52
N PHE A 10 13.37 -22.20 91.11
CA PHE A 10 13.46 -20.76 90.74
C PHE A 10 13.94 -20.39 89.31
N VAL A 11 13.56 -19.25 88.70
CA VAL A 11 12.25 -18.58 88.46
C VAL A 11 12.47 -17.31 87.58
N ALA A 12 11.63 -17.13 86.56
CA ALA A 12 11.25 -15.91 85.83
C ALA A 12 12.27 -14.84 85.33
N ALA A 13 12.07 -14.47 84.05
CA ALA A 13 12.14 -13.12 83.46
C ALA A 13 13.50 -12.39 83.25
N GLY A 14 13.72 -11.96 82.00
CA GLY A 14 14.73 -11.00 81.55
C GLY A 14 14.48 -10.66 80.07
N MET A 15 14.58 -9.39 79.67
CA MET A 15 14.26 -8.92 78.31
C MET A 15 15.49 -8.81 77.39
N LEU A 16 15.20 -8.59 76.10
CA LEU A 16 16.09 -8.26 75.00
C LEU A 16 17.28 -7.35 75.37
N PHE A 17 18.45 -7.58 74.77
CA PHE A 17 18.85 -6.87 73.54
C PHE A 17 19.95 -7.65 72.78
N ALA A 18 20.19 -7.28 71.52
CA ALA A 18 20.92 -8.09 70.55
C ALA A 18 22.39 -7.67 70.35
N THR A 19 23.21 -8.61 69.87
CA THR A 19 24.40 -8.33 69.04
C THR A 19 24.66 -9.49 68.06
N SER A 20 24.94 -9.13 66.80
CA SER A 20 25.68 -9.89 65.78
C SER A 20 25.37 -11.39 65.57
N CYS A 21 24.72 -11.71 64.45
CA CYS A 21 25.07 -12.91 63.71
C CYS A 21 26.51 -12.76 63.15
N SER A 22 27.31 -13.81 63.23
CA SER A 22 28.61 -13.94 62.55
C SER A 22 28.60 -15.21 61.69
N ASN A 23 29.21 -15.17 60.51
CA ASN A 23 29.02 -16.16 59.44
C ASN A 23 29.85 -17.46 59.64
N ASP A 24 30.08 -17.87 60.89
CA ASP A 24 31.06 -18.90 61.27
C ASP A 24 30.40 -20.29 61.54
N GLU A 25 29.69 -20.87 60.56
CA GLU A 25 29.17 -22.26 60.64
C GLU A 25 29.67 -23.22 59.54
N LEU A 26 30.61 -22.80 58.67
CA LEU A 26 31.23 -23.69 57.66
C LEU A 26 32.78 -23.69 57.66
N ASP A 27 33.44 -23.12 58.67
CA ASP A 27 34.92 -23.11 58.77
C ASP A 27 35.49 -24.39 59.43
N VAL A 28 35.56 -25.46 58.63
CA VAL A 28 36.54 -26.57 58.67
C VAL A 28 36.86 -27.24 60.03
N VAL A 29 35.86 -27.83 60.71
CA VAL A 29 36.03 -29.07 61.50
C VAL A 29 34.78 -29.94 61.39
N GLN A 30 34.94 -31.26 61.13
CA GLN A 30 33.83 -32.21 61.10
C GLN A 30 33.06 -32.24 62.43
N SER A 31 31.84 -31.70 62.43
CA SER A 31 30.98 -31.62 63.62
C SER A 31 30.15 -32.88 63.87
N GLY A 32 29.97 -33.72 62.84
CA GLY A 32 29.00 -34.81 62.82
C GLY A 32 27.54 -34.38 62.64
N ASN A 33 27.27 -33.06 62.66
CA ASN A 33 25.92 -32.50 62.47
C ASN A 33 25.57 -32.25 60.99
N GLU A 34 26.49 -32.51 60.06
CA GLU A 34 26.25 -32.44 58.60
C GLU A 34 25.55 -33.69 58.06
N ALA A 35 24.86 -33.57 56.93
CA ALA A 35 24.27 -34.66 56.16
C ALA A 35 24.54 -34.48 54.66
N GLN A 36 24.57 -35.57 53.90
CA GLN A 36 24.63 -35.55 52.44
C GLN A 36 23.22 -35.57 51.84
N VAL A 37 22.92 -34.58 51.01
CA VAL A 37 21.68 -34.49 50.23
C VAL A 37 22.03 -34.72 48.77
N THR A 38 21.52 -35.81 48.19
CA THR A 38 21.64 -36.09 46.76
C THR A 38 20.40 -35.61 46.03
N PHE A 39 20.57 -34.95 44.90
CA PHE A 39 19.48 -34.54 44.02
C PHE A 39 19.56 -35.34 42.72
N SER A 40 18.50 -36.11 42.48
CA SER A 40 18.22 -36.86 41.25
C SER A 40 17.53 -35.90 40.29
N LEU A 41 18.32 -35.21 39.47
CA LEU A 41 17.85 -34.18 38.55
C LEU A 41 17.33 -34.83 37.25
N ALA A 42 16.22 -34.36 36.71
CA ALA A 42 15.70 -34.75 35.41
C ALA A 42 15.32 -33.53 34.57
N ALA A 43 15.87 -33.40 33.37
CA ALA A 43 15.45 -32.39 32.39
C ALA A 43 14.20 -32.85 31.62
N GLU A 44 13.24 -31.95 31.42
CA GLU A 44 11.92 -32.28 30.85
C GLU A 44 11.96 -32.45 29.31
N GLY A 45 12.45 -33.62 28.87
CA GLY A 45 12.47 -34.04 27.47
C GLY A 45 11.25 -34.88 27.08
N CYS A 46 10.36 -34.34 26.26
CA CYS A 46 9.07 -34.96 25.94
C CYS A 46 9.06 -35.76 24.62
N ILE A 47 10.10 -35.67 23.79
CA ILE A 47 10.24 -36.44 22.54
C ILE A 47 11.70 -36.85 22.32
N ALA A 48 12.09 -38.03 22.79
CA ALA A 48 13.47 -38.53 22.75
C ALA A 48 14.00 -38.95 21.35
N THR A 49 13.47 -38.37 20.27
CA THR A 49 13.81 -38.72 18.87
C THR A 49 13.76 -37.52 17.90
N ARG A 50 14.02 -36.29 18.37
CA ARG A 50 14.01 -35.06 17.54
C ARG A 50 15.22 -34.18 17.84
N ALA A 51 15.63 -33.38 16.85
CA ALA A 51 16.70 -32.40 16.98
C ALA A 51 16.25 -31.05 17.57
N ILE A 52 14.97 -30.90 17.94
CA ILE A 52 14.40 -29.68 18.55
C ILE A 52 13.59 -30.05 19.80
N SER A 53 13.89 -29.38 20.91
CA SER A 53 13.22 -29.44 22.21
C SER A 53 13.16 -30.83 22.87
N ASP A 54 14.10 -31.72 22.53
CA ASP A 54 14.25 -33.01 23.23
C ASP A 54 14.93 -32.86 24.61
N GLY A 55 15.60 -31.72 24.85
CA GLY A 55 16.34 -31.40 26.06
C GLY A 55 17.78 -31.92 26.11
N THR A 56 18.23 -32.74 25.15
CA THR A 56 19.55 -33.41 25.22
C THR A 56 20.73 -32.46 25.01
N GLY A 57 20.46 -31.24 24.51
CA GLY A 57 21.43 -30.17 24.41
C GLY A 57 21.86 -29.54 25.74
N ALA A 58 21.10 -29.71 26.84
CA ALA A 58 21.25 -28.94 28.08
C ALA A 58 22.41 -29.38 29.02
N LYS A 59 23.60 -29.58 28.46
CA LYS A 59 24.75 -30.24 29.10
C LYS A 59 25.59 -29.41 30.08
N LYS A 60 25.15 -28.20 30.43
CA LYS A 60 25.80 -27.34 31.44
C LYS A 60 24.82 -27.05 32.57
N LEU A 61 25.14 -27.50 33.77
CA LEU A 61 24.37 -27.28 35.00
C LEU A 61 25.07 -26.25 35.89
N ILE A 62 24.31 -25.28 36.40
CA ILE A 62 24.72 -24.29 37.39
C ILE A 62 23.74 -24.39 38.57
N TYR A 63 24.24 -24.41 39.80
CA TYR A 63 23.38 -24.43 40.99
C TYR A 63 24.00 -23.73 42.20
N ALA A 64 23.14 -23.19 43.06
CA ALA A 64 23.54 -22.48 44.28
C ALA A 64 22.58 -22.78 45.45
N VAL A 65 23.10 -22.73 46.67
CA VAL A 65 22.37 -23.02 47.91
C VAL A 65 22.01 -21.73 48.64
N TYR A 66 20.76 -21.62 49.07
CA TYR A 66 20.23 -20.51 49.83
C TYR A 66 19.69 -20.99 51.19
N ASN A 67 19.85 -20.16 52.22
CA ASN A 67 19.32 -20.42 53.56
C ASN A 67 17.79 -20.19 53.64
N ALA A 68 17.18 -20.42 54.81
CA ALA A 68 15.74 -20.22 55.04
C ALA A 68 15.23 -18.77 54.86
N ASN A 69 16.11 -17.76 54.84
CA ASN A 69 15.76 -16.37 54.51
C ASN A 69 15.88 -16.10 52.99
N GLY A 70 16.33 -17.08 52.20
CA GLY A 70 16.69 -16.92 50.80
C GLY A 70 18.05 -16.24 50.58
N GLU A 71 18.92 -16.15 51.57
CA GLU A 71 20.27 -15.57 51.45
C GLU A 71 21.26 -16.61 50.91
N LEU A 72 22.19 -16.20 50.04
CA LEU A 72 23.16 -17.10 49.38
C LEU A 72 24.18 -17.65 50.39
N ILE A 73 24.53 -18.94 50.27
CA ILE A 73 25.58 -19.57 51.05
C ILE A 73 26.83 -19.73 50.15
N GLU A 74 27.71 -18.74 50.20
CA GLU A 74 28.93 -18.69 49.38
C GLU A 74 29.97 -19.77 49.75
N THR A 75 29.88 -20.36 50.95
CA THR A 75 30.87 -21.27 51.54
C THR A 75 30.62 -22.76 51.31
N ILE A 76 29.77 -23.11 50.33
CA ILE A 76 29.54 -24.50 49.93
C ILE A 76 30.78 -25.09 49.22
N ALA A 77 31.10 -26.36 49.51
CA ALA A 77 32.25 -27.02 48.90
C ALA A 77 32.13 -27.12 47.37
N ASN A 78 33.21 -26.75 46.67
CA ASN A 78 33.30 -26.63 45.21
C ASN A 78 32.49 -25.48 44.57
N ALA A 79 31.99 -24.53 45.37
CA ALA A 79 31.46 -23.27 44.84
C ALA A 79 32.56 -22.40 44.20
N ASP A 80 32.17 -21.58 43.23
CA ASP A 80 32.99 -20.61 42.53
C ASP A 80 32.99 -19.23 43.23
N VAL A 81 33.56 -18.22 42.57
CA VAL A 81 33.61 -16.83 43.07
C VAL A 81 32.23 -16.14 43.18
N ASN A 82 31.16 -16.76 42.70
CA ASN A 82 29.77 -16.29 42.79
C ASN A 82 28.94 -17.15 43.77
N GLY A 83 29.55 -18.08 44.51
CA GLY A 83 28.85 -19.02 45.39
C GLY A 83 28.11 -20.14 44.65
N GLN A 84 28.49 -20.43 43.39
CA GLN A 84 27.79 -21.37 42.51
C GLN A 84 28.65 -22.60 42.20
N ILE A 85 28.04 -23.77 42.11
CA ILE A 85 28.69 -24.97 41.56
C ILE A 85 28.31 -25.08 40.08
N VAL A 86 29.31 -25.32 39.22
CA VAL A 86 29.14 -25.40 37.76
C VAL A 86 29.70 -26.72 37.24
N ASP A 87 28.85 -27.50 36.58
CA ASP A 87 29.22 -28.67 35.78
C ASP A 87 29.01 -28.35 34.29
N ASN A 88 30.01 -28.66 33.45
CA ASN A 88 29.97 -28.44 32.00
C ASN A 88 29.86 -29.76 31.20
N SER A 89 29.54 -30.85 31.91
CA SER A 89 29.38 -32.23 31.44
C SER A 89 28.12 -32.89 32.04
N ALA A 90 27.21 -32.09 32.59
CA ALA A 90 25.97 -32.58 33.19
C ALA A 90 25.07 -33.25 32.13
N PHE A 91 24.28 -34.23 32.54
CA PHE A 91 23.36 -34.97 31.69
C PHE A 91 24.04 -35.71 30.52
N ASP A 92 25.37 -35.92 30.55
CA ASP A 92 26.12 -36.42 29.39
C ASP A 92 25.63 -37.79 28.86
N ASN A 93 25.00 -38.57 29.73
CA ASN A 93 24.46 -39.91 29.48
C ASN A 93 22.93 -39.97 29.24
N GLY A 94 22.22 -38.83 29.14
CA GLY A 94 20.77 -38.83 28.87
C GLY A 94 20.08 -37.51 29.22
N LEU A 95 19.02 -37.61 30.04
CA LEU A 95 18.25 -36.47 30.57
C LEU A 95 18.24 -36.42 32.11
N THR A 96 19.08 -37.24 32.76
CA THR A 96 19.18 -37.33 34.24
C THR A 96 20.59 -37.07 34.73
N GLU A 97 20.74 -36.38 35.86
CA GLU A 97 22.03 -36.07 36.51
C GLU A 97 21.94 -36.20 38.03
N ASN A 98 23.04 -36.55 38.72
CA ASN A 98 23.08 -36.75 40.17
C ASN A 98 24.11 -35.84 40.85
N VAL A 99 23.65 -34.80 41.54
CA VAL A 99 24.51 -33.89 42.33
C VAL A 99 24.35 -34.12 43.83
N THR A 100 25.42 -33.96 44.62
CA THR A 100 25.39 -34.21 46.07
C THR A 100 26.00 -33.05 46.84
N ILE A 101 25.26 -32.53 47.82
CA ILE A 101 25.64 -31.37 48.63
C ILE A 101 25.67 -31.78 50.12
N THR A 102 26.71 -31.35 50.84
CA THR A 102 26.79 -31.52 52.31
C THR A 102 26.20 -30.31 53.01
N LEU A 103 25.20 -30.50 53.87
CA LEU A 103 24.44 -29.43 54.54
C LEU A 103 24.21 -29.74 56.04
N ALA A 104 23.97 -28.71 56.86
CA ALA A 104 23.77 -28.88 58.30
C ALA A 104 22.35 -29.41 58.63
N LYS A 105 22.26 -30.38 59.55
CA LYS A 105 20.98 -30.95 60.00
C LYS A 105 20.17 -29.95 60.83
N GLY A 106 18.85 -30.03 60.70
CA GLY A 106 17.87 -29.20 61.40
C GLY A 106 17.50 -27.89 60.69
N GLN A 107 18.22 -27.55 59.61
CA GLN A 107 18.01 -26.32 58.85
C GLN A 107 17.15 -26.54 57.59
N GLN A 108 16.49 -25.48 57.14
CA GLN A 108 15.79 -25.42 55.85
C GLN A 108 16.67 -24.68 54.83
N TYR A 109 16.69 -25.20 53.60
CA TYR A 109 17.43 -24.63 52.48
C TYR A 109 16.57 -24.62 51.22
N THR A 110 16.91 -23.73 50.29
CA THR A 110 16.47 -23.78 48.90
C THR A 110 17.69 -23.98 48.01
N VAL A 111 17.67 -24.94 47.09
CA VAL A 111 18.68 -25.05 46.03
C VAL A 111 18.05 -24.66 44.71
N ALA A 112 18.67 -23.71 44.01
CA ALA A 112 18.26 -23.29 42.68
C ALA A 112 19.17 -23.93 41.64
N PHE A 113 18.58 -24.59 40.65
CA PHE A 113 19.26 -25.27 39.54
C PHE A 113 18.91 -24.59 38.22
N TRP A 114 19.90 -24.48 37.32
CA TRP A 114 19.77 -24.02 35.94
C TRP A 114 20.59 -24.92 35.02
N ALA A 115 19.95 -25.50 34.00
CA ALA A 115 20.60 -26.31 32.96
C ALA A 115 20.43 -25.65 31.58
N GLN A 116 21.48 -25.63 30.77
CA GLN A 116 21.49 -25.00 29.44
C GLN A 116 22.51 -25.67 28.51
N ASN A 117 22.49 -25.33 27.22
CA ASN A 117 23.56 -25.74 26.32
C ASN A 117 24.92 -25.09 26.74
N PRO A 118 26.03 -25.84 26.80
CA PRO A 118 27.36 -25.30 27.08
C PRO A 118 27.80 -24.18 26.12
N ASN A 119 27.32 -24.21 24.87
CA ASN A 119 27.65 -23.22 23.85
C ASN A 119 26.71 -21.99 23.87
N CYS A 120 25.66 -22.00 24.70
CA CYS A 120 24.70 -20.90 24.74
C CYS A 120 25.30 -19.67 25.44
N THR A 121 25.45 -18.58 24.69
CA THR A 121 25.91 -17.27 25.20
C THR A 121 24.77 -16.35 25.60
N ALA A 122 23.51 -16.75 25.40
CA ALA A 122 22.33 -15.91 25.63
C ALA A 122 21.98 -15.66 27.11
N TYR A 123 22.65 -16.32 28.06
CA TYR A 123 22.27 -16.31 29.48
C TYR A 123 23.43 -15.90 30.38
N THR A 124 23.22 -14.87 31.20
CA THR A 124 24.14 -14.51 32.28
C THR A 124 23.62 -15.08 33.60
N THR A 125 24.28 -16.11 34.11
CA THR A 125 23.84 -16.88 35.29
C THR A 125 24.57 -16.48 36.59
N THR A 126 25.34 -15.39 36.62
CA THR A 126 26.18 -15.01 37.77
C THR A 126 25.39 -14.62 39.03
N ASP A 127 24.08 -14.38 38.91
CA ASP A 127 23.14 -14.34 40.03
C ASP A 127 21.88 -15.15 39.67
N LEU A 128 21.62 -16.24 40.38
CA LEU A 128 20.43 -17.07 40.15
C LEU A 128 19.12 -16.42 40.66
N LYS A 129 19.18 -15.26 41.32
CA LYS A 129 18.01 -14.41 41.58
C LYS A 129 17.71 -13.43 40.45
N ASN A 130 18.59 -13.30 39.46
CA ASN A 130 18.44 -12.41 38.32
C ASN A 130 19.24 -12.94 37.11
N VAL A 131 18.85 -14.10 36.60
CA VAL A 131 19.41 -14.64 35.35
C VAL A 131 18.91 -13.76 34.21
N THR A 132 19.80 -13.04 33.53
CA THR A 132 19.44 -12.12 32.44
C THR A 132 19.59 -12.79 31.08
N VAL A 133 18.70 -12.42 30.15
CA VAL A 133 18.63 -12.96 28.80
C VAL A 133 19.11 -11.92 27.78
N ASP A 134 20.15 -12.26 27.03
CA ASP A 134 20.46 -11.59 25.77
C ASP A 134 19.63 -12.25 24.65
N TYR A 135 19.04 -11.40 23.81
CA TYR A 135 18.18 -11.77 22.70
C TYR A 135 18.84 -11.51 21.34
N VAL A 136 20.06 -10.95 21.31
CA VAL A 136 20.86 -10.84 20.08
C VAL A 136 21.23 -12.24 19.60
N GLY A 137 20.69 -12.64 18.45
CA GLY A 137 20.91 -13.97 17.89
C GLY A 137 20.20 -14.18 16.56
N LEU A 138 20.24 -15.43 16.07
CA LEU A 138 19.44 -15.88 14.94
C LEU A 138 18.20 -16.62 15.42
N ASN A 139 17.16 -16.63 14.60
CA ASN A 139 15.99 -17.45 14.80
C ASN A 139 16.33 -18.95 14.60
N ASN A 140 15.48 -19.85 15.11
CA ASN A 140 15.68 -21.31 15.01
C ASN A 140 16.94 -21.82 15.75
N ASP A 141 17.48 -21.06 16.70
CA ASP A 141 18.64 -21.45 17.51
C ASP A 141 18.25 -22.34 18.70
N GLU A 142 18.39 -23.66 18.50
CA GLU A 142 18.13 -24.68 19.52
C GLU A 142 19.16 -24.69 20.67
N THR A 143 20.31 -23.99 20.55
CA THR A 143 21.23 -23.87 21.70
C THR A 143 20.63 -23.06 22.85
N ARG A 144 19.51 -22.37 22.60
CA ARG A 144 18.75 -21.57 23.58
C ARG A 144 17.68 -22.37 24.34
N ASP A 145 17.63 -23.70 24.19
CA ASP A 145 16.84 -24.53 25.12
C ASP A 145 17.54 -24.61 26.50
N ALA A 146 16.75 -24.49 27.57
CA ALA A 146 17.23 -24.40 28.95
C ALA A 146 16.14 -24.80 29.95
N PHE A 147 16.55 -25.17 31.16
CA PHE A 147 15.68 -25.67 32.22
C PHE A 147 16.07 -25.09 33.58
N PHE A 148 15.12 -24.94 34.50
CA PHE A 148 15.39 -24.53 35.87
C PHE A 148 14.43 -25.17 36.87
N LYS A 149 14.81 -25.13 38.15
CA LYS A 149 13.96 -25.45 39.31
C LYS A 149 14.58 -24.87 40.57
N ALA A 150 13.77 -24.33 41.47
CA ALA A 150 14.13 -24.20 42.88
C ALA A 150 13.47 -25.30 43.70
N GLU A 151 14.20 -25.95 44.59
CA GLU A 151 13.70 -27.00 45.48
C GLU A 151 13.97 -26.65 46.93
N THR A 152 12.95 -26.74 47.79
CA THR A 152 12.99 -26.20 49.17
C THR A 152 12.64 -27.30 50.16
N PHE A 153 13.60 -27.66 51.01
CA PHE A 153 13.55 -28.86 51.86
C PHE A 153 14.21 -28.61 53.21
N THR A 154 14.02 -29.53 54.15
CA THR A 154 14.60 -29.46 55.51
C THR A 154 15.52 -30.67 55.74
N VAL A 155 16.78 -30.41 56.10
CA VAL A 155 17.81 -31.45 56.24
C VAL A 155 17.62 -32.18 57.57
N THR A 156 17.05 -33.38 57.53
CA THR A 156 16.83 -34.23 58.72
C THR A 156 17.88 -35.33 58.88
N GLY A 157 18.59 -35.66 57.82
CA GLY A 157 19.60 -36.72 57.72
C GLY A 157 20.06 -36.86 56.26
N ASN A 158 20.84 -37.90 55.95
CA ASN A 158 21.18 -38.17 54.56
C ASN A 158 19.90 -38.53 53.78
N THR A 159 19.71 -37.95 52.59
CA THR A 159 18.48 -38.10 51.82
C THR A 159 18.73 -37.93 50.32
N GLU A 160 17.78 -38.41 49.52
CA GLU A 160 17.75 -38.31 48.06
C GLU A 160 16.45 -37.61 47.68
N ILE A 161 16.52 -36.67 46.73
CA ILE A 161 15.40 -35.81 46.32
C ILE A 161 15.31 -35.84 44.79
N ASP A 162 14.19 -36.30 44.24
CA ASP A 162 13.90 -36.21 42.80
C ASP A 162 13.48 -34.79 42.41
N VAL A 163 14.08 -34.23 41.37
CA VAL A 163 13.91 -32.83 40.95
C VAL A 163 13.75 -32.74 39.44
N VAL A 164 12.53 -32.45 38.97
CA VAL A 164 12.27 -32.16 37.55
C VAL A 164 12.57 -30.69 37.25
N LEU A 165 13.45 -30.44 36.27
CA LEU A 165 13.80 -29.13 35.75
C LEU A 165 12.87 -28.80 34.56
N LYS A 166 12.20 -27.65 34.61
CA LYS A 166 11.23 -27.18 33.59
C LYS A 166 11.75 -25.96 32.85
N ARG A 167 11.30 -25.71 31.63
CA ARG A 167 11.81 -24.59 30.82
C ARG A 167 11.45 -23.24 31.44
N PRO A 168 12.37 -22.25 31.47
CA PRO A 168 12.05 -20.87 31.83
C PRO A 168 11.30 -20.13 30.70
N PHE A 169 11.40 -20.64 29.47
CA PHE A 169 10.93 -20.02 28.24
C PHE A 169 9.63 -20.64 27.72
N ALA A 170 8.87 -19.85 26.96
CA ALA A 170 7.85 -20.34 26.03
C ALA A 170 8.53 -20.63 24.69
N GLN A 171 8.07 -21.65 23.96
CA GLN A 171 8.45 -21.88 22.56
C GLN A 171 7.34 -21.37 21.63
N ILE A 172 7.70 -20.70 20.54
CA ILE A 172 6.80 -20.27 19.47
C ILE A 172 7.23 -20.94 18.17
N ASN A 173 6.29 -21.59 17.50
CA ASN A 173 6.49 -22.42 16.33
C ASN A 173 5.58 -21.97 15.19
N VAL A 174 6.10 -21.88 13.96
CA VAL A 174 5.28 -21.68 12.76
C VAL A 174 5.47 -22.84 11.81
N GLY A 175 4.37 -23.40 11.29
CA GLY A 175 4.41 -24.39 10.23
C GLY A 175 3.25 -24.26 9.25
N VAL A 176 3.41 -24.86 8.07
CA VAL A 176 2.41 -24.79 7.00
C VAL A 176 1.93 -26.15 6.53
N TYR A 177 0.72 -26.17 5.96
CA TYR A 177 0.20 -27.33 5.24
C TYR A 177 1.15 -27.72 4.10
N GLN A 178 1.41 -29.02 3.92
CA GLN A 178 2.24 -29.52 2.81
C GLN A 178 1.77 -29.00 1.45
N THR A 179 0.45 -28.86 1.25
CA THR A 179 -0.15 -28.33 0.02
C THR A 179 0.14 -26.85 -0.23
N ASP A 180 0.34 -26.04 0.82
CA ASP A 180 0.72 -24.63 0.70
C ASP A 180 2.23 -24.50 0.37
N TRP A 181 3.05 -25.31 1.03
CA TRP A 181 4.48 -25.46 0.69
C TRP A 181 4.69 -25.89 -0.77
N ASP A 182 4.01 -26.96 -1.20
CA ASP A 182 4.13 -27.50 -2.56
C ASP A 182 3.66 -26.47 -3.62
N ALA A 183 2.64 -25.67 -3.30
CA ALA A 183 2.15 -24.59 -4.17
C ALA A 183 3.15 -23.42 -4.25
N ALA A 184 3.74 -23.01 -3.12
CA ALA A 184 4.80 -22.00 -3.10
C ALA A 184 6.03 -22.44 -3.90
N VAL A 185 6.49 -23.69 -3.70
CA VAL A 185 7.61 -24.28 -4.45
C VAL A 185 7.30 -24.40 -5.95
N ALA A 186 6.08 -24.80 -6.33
CA ALA A 186 5.64 -24.80 -7.72
C ALA A 186 5.60 -23.39 -8.34
N SER A 187 5.45 -22.36 -7.51
CA SER A 187 5.50 -20.93 -7.89
C SER A 187 6.92 -20.35 -7.86
N GLY A 188 7.94 -21.18 -7.57
CA GLY A 188 9.36 -20.80 -7.51
C GLY A 188 9.83 -20.27 -6.15
N ILE A 189 9.00 -20.37 -5.10
CA ILE A 189 9.27 -19.87 -3.75
C ILE A 189 9.55 -21.06 -2.82
N GLU A 190 10.83 -21.40 -2.62
CA GLU A 190 11.26 -22.36 -1.60
C GLU A 190 11.92 -21.60 -0.43
N ILE A 191 11.31 -21.65 0.77
CA ILE A 191 11.83 -20.95 1.95
C ILE A 191 13.12 -21.59 2.46
N GLU A 192 14.13 -20.77 2.74
CA GLU A 192 15.41 -21.20 3.33
C GLU A 192 15.56 -20.74 4.78
N LYS A 193 15.16 -19.50 5.08
CA LYS A 193 15.38 -18.85 6.38
C LYS A 193 14.14 -18.17 6.93
N SER A 194 14.10 -17.98 8.25
CA SER A 194 13.09 -17.17 8.93
C SER A 194 13.69 -16.21 9.96
N LYS A 195 13.07 -15.04 10.13
CA LYS A 195 13.25 -14.08 11.22
C LYS A 195 11.93 -13.99 12.00
N VAL A 196 12.00 -13.61 13.27
CA VAL A 196 10.84 -13.08 14.00
C VAL A 196 11.17 -11.79 14.77
N THR A 197 10.19 -10.89 14.84
CA THR A 197 10.14 -9.75 15.78
C THR A 197 9.06 -10.03 16.83
N ILE A 198 9.37 -9.84 18.11
CA ILE A 198 8.49 -10.18 19.25
C ILE A 198 8.48 -9.03 20.24
N GLU A 199 7.32 -8.43 20.50
CA GLU A 199 7.22 -7.31 21.44
C GLU A 199 7.09 -7.75 22.91
N LYS A 200 7.47 -6.84 23.81
CA LYS A 200 7.26 -6.90 25.26
C LYS A 200 7.81 -8.15 25.99
N ALA A 201 8.83 -8.82 25.45
CA ALA A 201 9.44 -9.98 26.10
C ALA A 201 10.21 -9.59 27.37
N ALA A 202 10.20 -10.46 28.39
CA ALA A 202 10.91 -10.22 29.65
C ALA A 202 12.42 -10.46 29.51
N THR A 203 13.23 -9.75 30.31
CA THR A 203 14.70 -9.73 30.18
C THR A 203 15.46 -10.39 31.33
N SER A 204 14.83 -10.66 32.47
CA SER A 204 15.41 -11.51 33.52
C SER A 204 14.39 -12.35 34.28
N ILE A 205 14.87 -13.41 34.93
CA ILE A 205 14.12 -14.33 35.78
C ILE A 205 14.82 -14.54 37.14
N ASN A 206 14.04 -14.60 38.22
CA ASN A 206 14.48 -15.06 39.54
C ASN A 206 14.19 -16.55 39.69
N LEU A 207 15.21 -17.41 39.79
CA LEU A 207 15.00 -18.86 39.82
C LEU A 207 14.35 -19.36 41.12
N LEU A 208 14.41 -18.58 42.21
CA LEU A 208 13.82 -18.95 43.51
C LEU A 208 12.29 -18.73 43.54
N THR A 209 11.79 -17.72 42.83
CA THR A 209 10.37 -17.34 42.83
C THR A 209 9.66 -17.59 41.50
N GLY A 210 10.41 -17.77 40.40
CA GLY A 210 9.90 -17.85 39.04
C GLY A 210 9.58 -16.49 38.40
N GLU A 211 9.53 -15.40 39.20
CA GLU A 211 9.18 -14.05 38.76
C GLU A 211 10.08 -13.55 37.62
N VAL A 212 9.48 -12.82 36.68
CA VAL A 212 10.17 -12.19 35.54
C VAL A 212 10.22 -10.67 35.67
N LYS A 213 11.21 -10.04 35.06
CA LYS A 213 11.40 -8.58 35.08
C LYS A 213 11.93 -8.05 33.74
N GLY A 214 11.75 -6.75 33.55
CA GLY A 214 12.12 -6.03 32.33
C GLY A 214 11.16 -6.29 31.17
N GLU A 215 11.27 -5.47 30.13
CA GLU A 215 10.44 -5.53 28.93
C GLU A 215 11.27 -4.98 27.76
N GLN A 216 11.31 -5.70 26.63
CA GLN A 216 11.92 -5.21 25.39
C GLN A 216 11.33 -5.85 24.14
N THR A 217 11.47 -5.16 23.01
CA THR A 217 11.37 -5.73 21.67
C THR A 217 12.52 -6.71 21.42
N VAL A 218 12.20 -7.86 20.81
CA VAL A 218 13.15 -8.93 20.48
C VAL A 218 13.18 -9.09 18.97
N GLU A 219 14.37 -9.00 18.37
CA GLU A 219 14.60 -9.29 16.95
C GLU A 219 15.56 -10.47 16.79
N TYR A 220 15.05 -11.62 16.37
CA TYR A 220 15.88 -12.76 15.98
C TYR A 220 16.19 -12.71 14.49
N GLY A 221 17.47 -12.62 14.12
CA GLY A 221 17.92 -12.52 12.73
C GLY A 221 17.62 -13.78 11.89
N LEU A 222 17.76 -13.67 10.56
CA LEU A 222 17.45 -14.74 9.61
C LEU A 222 18.29 -16.01 9.86
N GLY A 223 17.69 -17.02 10.52
CA GLY A 223 18.25 -18.35 10.71
C GLY A 223 17.64 -19.36 9.73
N ILE A 224 18.34 -20.46 9.42
CA ILE A 224 17.83 -21.54 8.56
C ILE A 224 16.56 -22.12 9.17
N ILE A 225 15.52 -22.41 8.37
CA ILE A 225 14.27 -22.97 8.90
C ILE A 225 14.46 -24.44 9.35
N PRO A 226 13.73 -24.93 10.38
CA PRO A 226 13.85 -26.33 10.84
C PRO A 226 13.68 -27.40 9.75
N ALA A 227 12.81 -27.16 8.75
CA ALA A 227 12.64 -28.07 7.62
C ALA A 227 13.89 -28.18 6.71
N GLN A 228 14.79 -27.20 6.72
CA GLN A 228 16.02 -27.15 5.91
C GLN A 228 17.30 -27.39 6.76
N PHE A 229 17.16 -27.87 8.00
CA PHE A 229 18.29 -28.32 8.82
C PHE A 229 19.01 -29.53 8.19
N THR A 230 20.27 -29.76 8.57
CA THR A 230 21.09 -30.90 8.10
C THR A 230 20.43 -32.27 8.38
N ALA A 231 19.61 -32.34 9.42
CA ALA A 231 18.54 -33.32 9.55
C ALA A 231 17.22 -32.53 9.63
N SER A 232 16.41 -32.58 8.56
CA SER A 232 15.16 -31.83 8.45
C SER A 232 14.16 -32.22 9.54
N GLU A 233 13.63 -31.24 10.26
CA GLU A 233 12.56 -31.41 11.26
C GLU A 233 11.17 -31.09 10.70
N THR A 234 10.15 -31.78 11.22
CA THR A 234 8.73 -31.54 10.92
C THR A 234 7.99 -31.06 12.15
N LEU A 235 7.07 -30.11 11.99
CA LEU A 235 6.23 -29.66 13.10
C LEU A 235 5.08 -30.65 13.28
N ASN A 236 5.07 -31.34 14.42
CA ASN A 236 4.05 -32.34 14.75
C ASN A 236 3.12 -31.86 15.87
N VAL A 237 1.86 -31.66 15.50
CA VAL A 237 0.77 -31.17 16.34
C VAL A 237 -0.50 -31.92 15.96
N ASP A 238 -1.31 -32.28 16.95
CA ASP A 238 -2.68 -32.77 16.73
C ASP A 238 -3.59 -31.54 16.68
N LEU A 239 -3.88 -31.07 15.46
CA LEU A 239 -4.67 -29.87 15.23
C LEU A 239 -6.17 -30.20 15.23
N ASN A 240 -6.54 -31.37 14.69
CA ASN A 240 -7.94 -31.78 14.54
C ASN A 240 -8.55 -32.41 15.81
N LYS A 241 -7.71 -32.93 16.72
CA LYS A 241 -8.02 -33.56 18.01
C LYS A 241 -8.58 -34.99 17.93
N ASP A 242 -8.18 -35.76 16.92
CA ASP A 242 -8.46 -37.21 16.82
C ASP A 242 -7.51 -38.09 17.67
N GLY A 243 -6.43 -37.52 18.20
CA GLY A 243 -5.37 -38.22 18.94
C GLY A 243 -4.12 -38.54 18.11
N THR A 244 -4.14 -38.27 16.80
CA THR A 244 -3.02 -38.45 15.87
C THR A 244 -2.38 -37.10 15.54
N LYS A 245 -1.09 -36.92 15.85
CA LYS A 245 -0.39 -35.69 15.44
C LYS A 245 -0.15 -35.66 13.93
N GLU A 246 -0.69 -34.66 13.24
CA GLU A 246 -0.38 -34.39 11.84
C GLU A 246 1.07 -33.86 11.67
N ASN A 247 1.53 -33.81 10.41
CA ASN A 247 2.85 -33.26 10.04
C ASN A 247 2.67 -31.95 9.27
N TYR A 248 3.42 -30.91 9.66
CA TYR A 248 3.47 -29.62 8.97
C TYR A 248 4.92 -29.26 8.62
N VAL A 249 5.12 -28.52 7.52
CA VAL A 249 6.46 -28.05 7.12
C VAL A 249 6.87 -26.94 8.07
N TYR A 250 8.01 -27.11 8.75
CA TYR A 250 8.38 -26.33 9.93
C TYR A 250 9.24 -25.11 9.54
N LEU A 251 8.66 -23.92 9.64
CA LEU A 251 9.22 -22.66 9.13
C LEU A 251 9.93 -21.80 10.18
N SER A 252 9.50 -21.85 11.45
CA SER A 252 10.08 -21.03 12.52
C SER A 252 9.98 -21.72 13.87
N MET A 253 11.02 -21.60 14.69
CA MET A 253 11.08 -22.00 16.10
C MET A 253 11.84 -20.92 16.89
N SER A 254 11.24 -20.44 17.99
CA SER A 254 11.78 -19.32 18.77
C SER A 254 11.50 -19.52 20.27
N TYR A 255 12.49 -19.29 21.14
CA TYR A 255 12.34 -19.30 22.60
C TYR A 255 12.27 -17.89 23.19
N ILE A 256 11.25 -17.56 23.98
CA ILE A 256 11.11 -16.26 24.67
C ILE A 256 10.76 -16.39 26.16
N LEU A 257 11.14 -15.40 26.97
CA LEU A 257 10.70 -15.31 28.36
C LEU A 257 9.36 -14.58 28.40
N ALA A 258 8.29 -15.34 28.67
CA ALA A 258 6.93 -14.79 28.75
C ALA A 258 6.83 -13.75 29.88
N ASN A 259 6.43 -12.53 29.54
CA ASN A 259 6.29 -11.41 30.46
C ASN A 259 4.91 -11.44 31.15
N ASP A 260 4.70 -12.40 32.04
CA ASP A 260 3.54 -12.37 32.94
C ASP A 260 3.85 -11.57 34.21
N ALA A 261 2.94 -10.67 34.58
CA ALA A 261 3.11 -9.71 35.67
C ALA A 261 2.89 -10.30 37.08
N THR A 262 3.01 -11.63 37.26
CA THR A 262 2.63 -12.31 38.51
C THR A 262 3.66 -13.29 39.05
N THR A 263 4.10 -14.27 38.25
CA THR A 263 4.80 -15.48 38.75
C THR A 263 5.75 -16.12 37.74
N GLY A 264 5.68 -15.73 36.47
CA GLY A 264 6.36 -16.39 35.36
C GLY A 264 5.73 -17.74 34.94
N TYR A 265 4.60 -18.15 35.51
CA TYR A 265 3.85 -19.36 35.13
C TYR A 265 2.45 -19.10 34.58
N ALA A 266 1.98 -17.85 34.59
CA ALA A 266 0.70 -17.48 33.99
C ALA A 266 0.84 -17.34 32.46
N LYS A 267 -0.30 -17.25 31.77
CA LYS A 267 -0.29 -16.92 30.34
C LYS A 267 -0.01 -15.43 30.16
N ALA A 268 0.86 -15.11 29.22
CA ALA A 268 0.96 -13.80 28.62
C ALA A 268 0.32 -13.81 27.22
N THR A 269 0.11 -12.63 26.65
CA THR A 269 -0.28 -12.46 25.25
C THR A 269 0.78 -11.63 24.57
N LEU A 270 1.26 -12.09 23.42
CA LEU A 270 2.14 -11.31 22.56
C LEU A 270 1.28 -10.46 21.61
N GLU A 271 1.63 -9.19 21.52
CA GLU A 271 1.11 -8.23 20.56
C GLU A 271 2.10 -8.12 19.38
N ASP A 272 1.60 -7.74 18.20
CA ASP A 272 2.37 -7.36 17.01
C ASP A 272 3.54 -8.30 16.62
N LEU A 273 3.33 -9.62 16.76
CA LEU A 273 4.29 -10.66 16.39
C LEU A 273 4.47 -10.73 14.87
N ASP A 274 5.70 -10.54 14.37
CA ASP A 274 5.99 -10.45 12.93
C ASP A 274 7.06 -11.46 12.49
N PHE A 275 6.72 -12.34 11.55
CA PHE A 275 7.66 -13.29 10.94
C PHE A 275 8.07 -12.85 9.53
N THR A 276 9.34 -13.00 9.19
CA THR A 276 9.86 -12.83 7.83
C THR A 276 10.39 -14.16 7.31
N PHE A 277 9.80 -14.70 6.24
CA PHE A 277 10.25 -15.91 5.55
C PHE A 277 11.03 -15.54 4.28
N ALA A 278 12.31 -15.91 4.23
CA ALA A 278 13.20 -15.59 3.12
C ALA A 278 13.44 -16.84 2.23
N PRO A 279 13.08 -16.79 0.92
CA PRO A 279 13.33 -17.89 0.00
C PRO A 279 14.76 -17.95 -0.52
N LYS A 280 15.14 -19.11 -1.08
CA LYS A 280 16.41 -19.30 -1.81
C LYS A 280 16.55 -18.35 -3.01
N SER A 281 15.41 -17.94 -3.57
CA SER A 281 15.30 -16.93 -4.64
C SER A 281 13.91 -16.30 -4.61
N GLY A 282 13.82 -14.98 -4.79
CA GLY A 282 12.57 -14.21 -4.78
C GLY A 282 12.58 -13.10 -3.74
N ASN A 283 11.39 -12.57 -3.42
CA ASN A 283 11.18 -11.62 -2.34
C ASN A 283 10.87 -12.37 -1.03
N ASN A 284 11.09 -11.71 0.11
CA ASN A 284 10.61 -12.24 1.39
C ASN A 284 9.07 -12.23 1.46
N ILE A 285 8.51 -13.21 2.17
CA ILE A 285 7.11 -13.19 2.62
C ILE A 285 7.11 -12.72 4.08
N ASN A 286 6.31 -11.69 4.39
CA ASN A 286 6.10 -11.22 5.75
C ASN A 286 4.76 -11.76 6.28
N PHE A 287 4.71 -12.13 7.55
CA PHE A 287 3.55 -12.72 8.20
C PHE A 287 3.41 -12.16 9.62
N SER A 288 2.63 -11.08 9.71
CA SER A 288 2.17 -10.42 10.95
C SER A 288 0.64 -10.27 10.99
N GLU A 289 -0.05 -10.38 9.85
CA GLU A 289 -1.51 -10.26 9.80
C GLU A 289 -2.21 -11.29 10.71
N GLY A 290 -2.97 -10.79 11.68
CA GLY A 290 -3.72 -11.60 12.65
C GLY A 290 -2.92 -12.08 13.86
N LEU A 291 -1.62 -11.76 13.97
CA LEU A 291 -0.74 -12.19 15.07
C LEU A 291 -0.68 -11.19 16.26
N ASN A 292 -1.71 -10.37 16.38
CA ASN A 292 -1.75 -9.25 17.33
C ASN A 292 -2.17 -9.65 18.76
N ALA A 293 -2.47 -10.95 18.98
CA ALA A 293 -2.78 -11.52 20.29
C ALA A 293 -2.46 -13.02 20.35
N VAL A 294 -1.18 -13.35 20.25
CA VAL A 294 -0.70 -14.75 20.33
C VAL A 294 -0.49 -15.15 21.80
N PRO A 295 -1.30 -16.07 22.37
CA PRO A 295 -1.17 -16.45 23.77
C PRO A 295 0.04 -17.37 23.97
N VAL A 296 0.89 -17.05 24.95
CA VAL A 296 2.12 -17.79 25.27
C VAL A 296 2.21 -18.08 26.77
N GLN A 297 2.92 -19.14 27.15
CA GLN A 297 3.13 -19.52 28.54
C GLN A 297 4.52 -20.18 28.69
N ARG A 298 5.21 -19.91 29.80
CA ARG A 298 6.46 -20.59 30.16
C ARG A 298 6.25 -22.10 30.15
N ASN A 299 7.22 -22.85 29.62
CA ASN A 299 7.21 -24.31 29.54
C ASN A 299 6.01 -24.88 28.75
N TRP A 300 5.59 -24.16 27.69
CA TRP A 300 4.55 -24.58 26.73
C TRP A 300 5.02 -24.24 25.30
N ARG A 301 4.46 -24.94 24.29
CA ARG A 301 4.69 -24.61 22.87
C ARG A 301 3.47 -23.91 22.27
N THR A 302 3.68 -22.82 21.57
CA THR A 302 2.63 -22.09 20.84
C THR A 302 2.83 -22.30 19.35
N ASN A 303 1.94 -23.06 18.71
CA ASN A 303 2.08 -23.47 17.31
C ASN A 303 1.07 -22.71 16.45
N ILE A 304 1.58 -21.96 15.48
CA ILE A 304 0.83 -21.20 14.47
C ILE A 304 0.87 -22.02 13.18
N ILE A 305 -0.28 -22.51 12.72
CA ILE A 305 -0.37 -23.55 11.68
C ILE A 305 -1.41 -23.15 10.64
N GLY A 306 -1.03 -23.10 9.36
CA GLY A 306 -1.96 -22.67 8.31
C GLY A 306 -1.49 -22.79 6.86
N LYS A 307 -2.24 -22.11 5.99
CA LYS A 307 -1.83 -21.62 4.67
C LYS A 307 -1.27 -20.22 4.89
N ILE A 308 0.01 -20.00 4.60
CA ILE A 308 0.76 -18.78 4.95
C ILE A 308 1.63 -18.29 3.78
N LEU A 309 2.06 -19.19 2.87
CA LEU A 309 3.00 -18.88 1.79
C LEU A 309 2.34 -18.47 0.46
N THR A 310 1.00 -18.53 0.36
CA THR A 310 0.23 -18.24 -0.85
C THR A 310 -1.06 -17.46 -0.55
N ASP A 311 -1.61 -16.79 -1.57
CA ASP A 311 -2.50 -15.61 -1.55
C ASP A 311 -3.71 -15.58 -0.58
N ASP A 312 -4.18 -16.73 -0.05
CA ASP A 312 -5.22 -16.77 0.99
C ASP A 312 -4.63 -17.19 2.34
N VAL A 313 -4.12 -16.24 3.12
CA VAL A 313 -3.56 -16.53 4.45
C VAL A 313 -4.67 -16.97 5.40
N THR A 314 -4.58 -18.20 5.92
CA THR A 314 -5.55 -18.79 6.87
C THR A 314 -4.83 -19.72 7.84
N PHE A 315 -4.90 -19.43 9.15
CA PHE A 315 -4.15 -20.18 10.17
C PHE A 315 -4.93 -20.36 11.48
N ASN A 316 -4.43 -21.30 12.29
CA ASN A 316 -4.87 -21.60 13.64
C ASN A 316 -3.71 -21.37 14.62
N ILE A 317 -4.01 -21.04 15.88
CA ILE A 317 -3.02 -21.00 16.97
C ILE A 317 -3.42 -22.04 18.02
N THR A 318 -2.50 -22.95 18.34
CA THR A 318 -2.68 -23.95 19.40
C THR A 318 -1.56 -23.85 20.42
N ILE A 319 -1.90 -23.84 21.72
CA ILE A 319 -0.90 -23.99 22.79
C ILE A 319 -0.88 -25.48 23.17
N ASP A 320 0.24 -26.16 22.91
CA ASP A 320 0.46 -27.59 23.15
C ASP A 320 1.08 -27.79 24.55
N PRO A 321 0.33 -28.37 25.51
CA PRO A 321 0.77 -28.69 26.88
C PRO A 321 1.75 -29.88 26.92
N ILE A 322 2.65 -29.99 25.94
CA ILE A 322 3.49 -31.20 25.76
C ILE A 322 4.45 -31.46 26.94
N TYR A 323 4.78 -30.41 27.69
CA TYR A 323 5.69 -30.46 28.84
C TYR A 323 4.95 -30.51 30.19
N ASP A 324 3.70 -30.02 30.28
CA ASP A 324 2.93 -30.01 31.55
C ASP A 324 1.42 -30.02 31.28
N GLY A 325 0.67 -30.87 31.98
CA GLY A 325 -0.66 -31.33 31.55
C GLY A 325 -1.86 -30.36 31.66
N GLU A 326 -2.95 -30.78 31.01
CA GLU A 326 -4.23 -30.08 30.74
C GLU A 326 -4.17 -28.93 29.70
N TYR A 327 -5.23 -28.81 28.89
CA TYR A 327 -5.24 -28.02 27.66
C TYR A 327 -5.67 -26.57 27.86
N ASN A 328 -5.16 -25.67 27.02
CA ASN A 328 -5.65 -24.29 26.89
C ASN A 328 -5.87 -23.91 25.42
N ASN A 329 -7.12 -23.99 24.97
CA ASN A 329 -7.50 -23.74 23.59
C ASN A 329 -7.68 -22.23 23.31
N GLY A 330 -6.65 -21.61 22.75
CA GLY A 330 -6.80 -20.37 21.99
C GLY A 330 -7.58 -20.60 20.69
N THR A 331 -8.15 -19.54 20.13
CA THR A 331 -8.69 -19.53 18.76
C THR A 331 -8.50 -18.12 18.24
N ALA A 332 -7.80 -17.96 17.11
CA ALA A 332 -7.58 -16.64 16.53
C ALA A 332 -8.93 -15.96 16.27
N GLN A 333 -9.05 -14.71 16.68
CA GLN A 333 -10.29 -13.95 16.61
C GLN A 333 -10.16 -12.95 15.45
N PRO A 334 -10.96 -13.05 14.38
CA PRO A 334 -10.72 -12.30 13.14
C PRO A 334 -11.00 -10.80 13.25
N VAL A 335 -11.60 -10.34 14.35
CA VAL A 335 -12.06 -8.95 14.51
C VAL A 335 -11.52 -8.34 15.80
N ASN A 336 -11.03 -7.09 15.72
CA ASN A 336 -10.45 -6.34 16.83
C ASN A 336 -11.12 -4.97 17.01
N ILE A 337 -11.27 -4.55 18.26
CA ILE A 337 -11.55 -3.16 18.66
C ILE A 337 -10.59 -2.81 19.80
N ASN A 338 -9.66 -1.88 19.58
CA ASN A 338 -8.78 -1.33 20.64
C ASN A 338 -8.07 -2.40 21.52
N GLY A 339 -7.63 -3.51 20.92
CA GLY A 339 -6.98 -4.62 21.64
C GLY A 339 -7.94 -5.65 22.25
N VAL A 340 -9.26 -5.44 22.15
CA VAL A 340 -10.29 -6.44 22.48
C VAL A 340 -10.68 -7.21 21.21
N TYR A 341 -10.85 -8.53 21.34
CA TYR A 341 -10.97 -9.45 20.21
C TYR A 341 -12.30 -10.20 20.18
N TYR A 342 -12.85 -10.42 18.98
CA TYR A 342 -14.19 -10.95 18.76
C TYR A 342 -14.22 -12.04 17.68
N ALA A 343 -15.08 -13.05 17.88
CA ALA A 343 -15.22 -14.20 17.00
C ALA A 343 -15.95 -13.87 15.68
N THR A 344 -16.84 -12.88 15.72
CA THR A 344 -17.67 -12.44 14.59
C THR A 344 -17.63 -10.91 14.47
N ILE A 345 -17.89 -10.40 13.27
CA ILE A 345 -18.03 -8.97 13.01
C ILE A 345 -19.26 -8.44 13.74
N GLN A 346 -20.34 -9.23 13.82
CA GLN A 346 -21.54 -8.89 14.58
C GLN A 346 -21.28 -8.71 16.08
N ASP A 347 -20.44 -9.53 16.71
CA ASP A 347 -20.11 -9.40 18.14
C ASP A 347 -19.27 -8.16 18.42
N ALA A 348 -18.34 -7.81 17.53
CA ALA A 348 -17.62 -6.55 17.59
C ALA A 348 -18.59 -5.36 17.45
N VAL A 349 -19.45 -5.37 16.43
CA VAL A 349 -20.50 -4.36 16.23
C VAL A 349 -21.46 -4.29 17.42
N ASN A 350 -21.70 -5.39 18.14
CA ASN A 350 -22.53 -5.39 19.35
C ASN A 350 -21.89 -4.60 20.51
N ASN A 351 -20.57 -4.68 20.67
CA ASN A 351 -19.81 -4.11 21.80
C ASN A 351 -19.12 -2.76 21.51
N VAL A 352 -19.02 -2.34 20.24
CA VAL A 352 -18.36 -1.08 19.82
C VAL A 352 -18.95 0.16 20.52
N GLN A 353 -18.05 1.05 20.98
CA GLN A 353 -18.36 2.34 21.59
C GLN A 353 -18.33 3.49 20.56
N ASP A 354 -18.75 4.68 20.99
CA ASP A 354 -18.81 5.89 20.16
C ASP A 354 -17.42 6.27 19.60
N GLY A 355 -17.31 6.32 18.27
CA GLY A 355 -16.10 6.72 17.54
C GLY A 355 -15.03 5.65 17.37
N GLU A 356 -15.23 4.43 17.84
CA GLU A 356 -14.23 3.35 17.72
C GLU A 356 -14.10 2.79 16.29
N VAL A 357 -12.99 2.07 16.04
CA VAL A 357 -12.70 1.38 14.79
C VAL A 357 -12.71 -0.13 15.01
N ILE A 358 -13.56 -0.83 14.25
CA ILE A 358 -13.59 -2.28 14.15
C ILE A 358 -12.67 -2.70 13.01
N LYS A 359 -11.53 -3.31 13.34
CA LYS A 359 -10.59 -3.87 12.35
C LYS A 359 -10.92 -5.33 12.06
N ILE A 360 -10.99 -5.69 10.79
CA ILE A 360 -11.36 -7.04 10.32
C ILE A 360 -10.21 -7.63 9.52
N ALA A 361 -9.74 -8.83 9.89
CA ALA A 361 -8.65 -9.52 9.20
C ALA A 361 -9.05 -10.00 7.79
N THR A 362 -8.05 -10.12 6.91
CA THR A 362 -8.11 -10.74 5.58
C THR A 362 -8.93 -12.04 5.60
N GLY A 363 -9.93 -12.18 4.70
CA GLY A 363 -10.80 -13.37 4.67
C GLY A 363 -12.22 -13.12 4.14
N THR A 364 -12.98 -14.20 3.94
CA THR A 364 -14.38 -14.16 3.47
C THR A 364 -15.35 -14.53 4.58
N TYR A 365 -16.23 -13.59 4.93
CA TYR A 365 -17.20 -13.66 6.01
C TYR A 365 -18.62 -13.72 5.44
N ALA A 366 -19.33 -14.84 5.66
CA ALA A 366 -20.72 -15.01 5.26
C ALA A 366 -21.73 -14.20 6.12
N GLU A 367 -21.25 -13.27 6.95
CA GLU A 367 -22.05 -12.44 7.84
C GLU A 367 -22.83 -11.36 7.08
N VAL A 368 -24.12 -11.23 7.39
CA VAL A 368 -24.90 -10.02 7.13
C VAL A 368 -24.81 -9.17 8.39
N VAL A 369 -23.93 -8.16 8.38
CA VAL A 369 -23.56 -7.38 9.56
C VAL A 369 -24.67 -6.37 9.86
N LYS A 370 -25.33 -6.52 11.01
CA LYS A 370 -26.49 -5.72 11.41
C LYS A 370 -26.12 -4.57 12.32
N VAL A 371 -26.44 -3.36 11.87
CA VAL A 371 -26.25 -2.10 12.59
C VAL A 371 -27.60 -1.56 13.04
N THR A 372 -27.77 -1.40 14.35
CA THR A 372 -28.97 -0.80 14.96
C THR A 372 -28.60 -0.06 16.26
N GLY A 373 -29.49 0.84 16.71
CA GLY A 373 -29.41 1.41 18.05
C GLY A 373 -28.60 2.70 18.19
N GLY A 374 -28.48 3.50 17.12
CA GLY A 374 -27.83 4.81 17.16
C GLY A 374 -26.31 4.78 17.31
N LYS A 375 -25.66 3.74 16.76
CA LYS A 375 -24.21 3.55 16.89
C LYS A 375 -23.43 4.48 15.97
N ASN A 376 -22.20 4.82 16.36
CA ASN A 376 -21.28 5.67 15.61
C ASN A 376 -19.87 5.06 15.65
N PHE A 377 -19.39 4.52 14.52
CA PHE A 377 -18.12 3.76 14.46
C PHE A 377 -17.61 3.59 13.02
N THR A 378 -16.41 3.03 12.87
CA THR A 378 -15.84 2.62 11.57
C THR A 378 -15.69 1.10 11.48
N LEU A 379 -16.01 0.48 10.34
CA LEU A 379 -15.48 -0.84 9.95
C LEU A 379 -14.31 -0.63 8.98
N GLU A 380 -13.19 -1.27 9.24
CA GLU A 380 -11.95 -1.08 8.50
C GLU A 380 -11.32 -2.44 8.18
N ALA A 381 -11.02 -2.67 6.90
CA ALA A 381 -10.22 -3.81 6.48
C ALA A 381 -8.79 -3.66 7.05
N ALA A 382 -8.30 -4.68 7.76
CA ALA A 382 -6.96 -4.69 8.34
C ALA A 382 -5.87 -5.10 7.33
N GLY A 383 -6.27 -5.66 6.18
CA GLY A 383 -5.44 -6.11 5.07
C GLY A 383 -6.28 -6.16 3.77
N PRO A 384 -5.73 -6.64 2.65
CA PRO A 384 -6.48 -6.84 1.42
C PRO A 384 -7.55 -7.94 1.57
N ASN A 385 -8.41 -8.12 0.56
CA ASN A 385 -9.30 -9.27 0.43
C ASN A 385 -10.23 -9.53 1.64
N VAL A 386 -10.66 -8.49 2.36
CA VAL A 386 -11.72 -8.56 3.38
C VAL A 386 -13.07 -8.53 2.67
N VAL A 387 -13.74 -9.69 2.60
CA VAL A 387 -15.04 -9.88 1.92
C VAL A 387 -16.14 -10.14 2.94
N ILE A 388 -17.18 -9.30 2.97
CA ILE A 388 -18.38 -9.47 3.81
C ILE A 388 -19.59 -9.76 2.92
N ALA A 389 -20.56 -10.54 3.40
CA ALA A 389 -21.75 -10.87 2.63
C ALA A 389 -22.68 -9.66 2.40
N ALA A 390 -22.99 -8.90 3.45
CA ALA A 390 -23.74 -7.64 3.35
C ALA A 390 -23.69 -6.76 4.63
N LEU A 391 -24.14 -5.51 4.51
CA LEU A 391 -24.42 -4.58 5.63
C LEU A 391 -25.92 -4.27 5.75
N ASP A 392 -26.52 -4.57 6.90
CA ASP A 392 -27.91 -4.25 7.26
C ASP A 392 -27.97 -3.01 8.18
N HIS A 393 -28.36 -1.88 7.61
CA HIS A 393 -28.50 -0.57 8.26
C HIS A 393 -29.96 -0.08 8.18
N GLN A 394 -30.93 -0.96 8.40
CA GLN A 394 -32.36 -0.66 8.27
C GLN A 394 -32.94 -0.05 9.57
N SER A 395 -32.53 1.18 9.95
CA SER A 395 -32.76 1.74 11.31
C SER A 395 -33.32 3.17 11.38
N ASN A 396 -34.56 3.38 10.91
CA ASN A 396 -35.26 4.68 10.98
C ASN A 396 -35.38 5.26 12.41
N ALA A 397 -35.56 4.44 13.45
CA ALA A 397 -35.92 4.94 14.79
C ALA A 397 -34.73 5.46 15.63
N ASN A 398 -33.57 4.82 15.50
CA ASN A 398 -32.31 5.22 16.14
C ASN A 398 -31.21 5.15 15.07
N PRO A 399 -31.17 6.14 14.15
CA PRO A 399 -30.29 6.14 12.98
C PRO A 399 -28.82 6.11 13.41
N SER A 400 -28.03 5.28 12.74
CA SER A 400 -26.61 5.06 13.07
C SER A 400 -25.69 5.75 12.05
N THR A 401 -24.50 6.16 12.48
CA THR A 401 -23.44 6.70 11.62
C THR A 401 -22.35 5.65 11.45
N VAL A 402 -22.09 5.20 10.23
CA VAL A 402 -21.06 4.19 10.00
C VAL A 402 -20.15 4.61 8.86
N LYS A 403 -18.84 4.54 9.12
CA LYS A 403 -17.82 4.62 8.08
C LYS A 403 -17.32 3.23 7.74
N VAL A 404 -17.03 2.97 6.47
CA VAL A 404 -16.53 1.69 5.97
C VAL A 404 -15.33 1.98 5.08
N LYS A 405 -14.22 1.26 5.27
CA LYS A 405 -13.00 1.40 4.45
C LYS A 405 -12.46 0.07 3.96
N GLY A 406 -12.12 -0.02 2.67
CA GLY A 406 -11.36 -1.15 2.10
C GLY A 406 -12.07 -2.51 2.08
N ILE A 407 -13.38 -2.54 2.33
CA ILE A 407 -14.16 -3.78 2.43
C ILE A 407 -14.85 -4.09 1.09
N THR A 408 -14.77 -5.34 0.68
CA THR A 408 -15.55 -5.90 -0.43
C THR A 408 -16.86 -6.47 0.10
N PHE A 409 -18.00 -6.06 -0.47
CA PHE A 409 -19.30 -6.66 -0.20
C PHE A 409 -19.73 -7.55 -1.36
N ASP A 410 -19.72 -8.87 -1.18
CA ASP A 410 -20.17 -9.84 -2.19
C ASP A 410 -21.50 -10.48 -1.79
N ASN A 411 -22.60 -9.98 -2.35
CA ASN A 411 -23.92 -10.51 -2.02
C ASN A 411 -24.13 -11.96 -2.55
N SER A 412 -23.23 -12.52 -3.38
CA SER A 412 -23.31 -13.94 -3.75
C SER A 412 -23.07 -14.86 -2.55
N VAL A 413 -22.25 -14.46 -1.55
CA VAL A 413 -21.94 -15.32 -0.38
C VAL A 413 -22.99 -15.25 0.74
N THR A 414 -23.96 -14.33 0.68
CA THR A 414 -25.04 -14.30 1.70
C THR A 414 -25.96 -15.53 1.58
N PRO A 415 -26.31 -16.20 2.69
CA PRO A 415 -27.03 -17.48 2.65
C PRO A 415 -28.52 -17.36 2.27
N ALA A 416 -29.13 -16.18 2.40
CA ALA A 416 -30.55 -15.95 2.12
C ALA A 416 -30.85 -14.46 1.82
N GLY A 417 -32.05 -14.19 1.32
CA GLY A 417 -32.65 -12.85 1.39
C GLY A 417 -32.83 -12.39 2.83
N TRP A 418 -32.60 -11.11 3.07
CA TRP A 418 -32.56 -10.52 4.42
C TRP A 418 -33.10 -9.07 4.47
N PHE A 419 -33.21 -8.40 3.33
CA PHE A 419 -33.71 -7.03 3.23
C PHE A 419 -35.22 -6.99 3.51
N ILE A 420 -35.66 -6.10 4.39
CA ILE A 420 -37.06 -5.96 4.81
C ILE A 420 -37.77 -4.82 4.05
N GLY A 421 -39.08 -4.67 4.25
CA GLY A 421 -39.89 -3.64 3.56
C GLY A 421 -40.35 -4.01 2.15
N THR A 422 -39.83 -5.09 1.56
CA THR A 422 -40.36 -5.67 0.29
C THR A 422 -41.03 -7.03 0.55
N SER A 423 -41.88 -7.47 -0.38
CA SER A 423 -42.50 -8.81 -0.36
C SER A 423 -41.64 -9.89 -1.04
N GLN A 424 -40.45 -9.51 -1.52
CA GLN A 424 -39.52 -10.34 -2.26
C GLN A 424 -38.32 -10.69 -1.36
N ASN A 425 -37.71 -11.85 -1.57
CA ASN A 425 -36.58 -12.31 -0.74
C ASN A 425 -35.26 -11.69 -1.22
N ILE A 426 -35.09 -10.38 -1.01
CA ILE A 426 -33.97 -9.59 -1.56
C ILE A 426 -32.74 -9.64 -0.62
N ALA A 427 -31.55 -9.72 -1.20
CA ALA A 427 -30.26 -9.56 -0.52
C ALA A 427 -29.34 -8.61 -1.32
N PRO A 428 -29.35 -7.29 -1.04
CA PRO A 428 -28.36 -6.38 -1.58
C PRO A 428 -26.98 -6.59 -0.90
N CYS A 429 -25.95 -5.94 -1.41
CA CYS A 429 -24.67 -5.79 -0.69
C CYS A 429 -24.83 -4.85 0.52
N VAL A 430 -25.63 -3.78 0.38
CA VAL A 430 -25.98 -2.84 1.45
C VAL A 430 -27.46 -2.53 1.40
N GLY A 431 -28.13 -2.57 2.55
CA GLY A 431 -29.52 -2.19 2.72
C GLY A 431 -29.65 -1.15 3.82
N ALA A 432 -30.13 0.05 3.51
CA ALA A 432 -30.07 1.19 4.41
C ALA A 432 -31.34 2.04 4.45
N TRP A 433 -31.67 2.57 5.63
CA TRP A 433 -32.56 3.72 5.81
C TRP A 433 -32.37 4.40 7.17
N GLY A 434 -32.36 5.74 7.17
CA GLY A 434 -32.17 6.59 8.34
C GLY A 434 -30.72 6.62 8.87
N GLY A 435 -30.08 7.79 8.81
CA GLY A 435 -28.74 8.02 9.35
C GLY A 435 -27.67 8.23 8.28
N ASN A 436 -26.44 7.81 8.56
CA ASN A 436 -25.29 8.13 7.71
C ASN A 436 -24.46 6.87 7.41
N LEU A 437 -24.20 6.60 6.13
CA LEU A 437 -23.20 5.61 5.69
C LEU A 437 -22.19 6.29 4.78
N SER A 438 -20.90 6.05 5.03
CA SER A 438 -19.81 6.49 4.15
C SER A 438 -18.88 5.32 3.82
N PHE A 439 -18.60 5.13 2.53
CA PHE A 439 -17.77 4.07 1.99
C PHE A 439 -16.57 4.68 1.27
N GLU A 440 -15.37 4.26 1.65
CA GLU A 440 -14.10 4.63 1.02
C GLU A 440 -13.38 3.37 0.58
N ASP A 441 -12.86 3.35 -0.65
CA ASP A 441 -12.04 2.25 -1.20
C ASP A 441 -12.74 0.87 -1.14
N CYS A 442 -14.08 0.83 -1.16
CA CYS A 442 -14.90 -0.38 -1.04
C CYS A 442 -15.30 -0.95 -2.41
N ALA A 443 -15.42 -2.28 -2.50
CA ALA A 443 -15.93 -2.95 -3.70
C ALA A 443 -17.32 -3.56 -3.43
N PHE A 444 -18.19 -3.57 -4.45
CA PHE A 444 -19.54 -4.11 -4.36
C PHE A 444 -19.78 -5.12 -5.49
N ILE A 445 -19.67 -6.41 -5.17
CA ILE A 445 -19.84 -7.52 -6.11
C ILE A 445 -21.31 -7.97 -6.09
N VAL A 446 -22.01 -7.69 -7.18
CA VAL A 446 -23.46 -7.87 -7.32
C VAL A 446 -23.74 -9.13 -8.13
N ALA A 447 -24.24 -10.18 -7.47
CA ALA A 447 -24.45 -11.51 -8.06
C ALA A 447 -25.52 -11.59 -9.16
N GLY A 448 -26.38 -10.58 -9.27
CA GLY A 448 -27.32 -10.44 -10.40
C GLY A 448 -28.46 -11.47 -10.43
N THR A 449 -28.59 -12.35 -9.44
CA THR A 449 -29.48 -13.52 -9.49
C THR A 449 -30.28 -13.72 -8.20
N SER A 450 -31.49 -14.27 -8.31
CA SER A 450 -32.27 -14.81 -7.18
C SER A 450 -32.49 -13.85 -6.00
N GLY A 451 -32.77 -12.57 -6.27
CA GLY A 451 -32.95 -11.53 -5.25
C GLY A 451 -31.67 -10.75 -4.91
N LYS A 452 -30.55 -11.07 -5.56
CA LYS A 452 -29.21 -10.47 -5.35
C LYS A 452 -28.83 -9.48 -6.45
N GLU A 453 -29.82 -8.87 -7.10
CA GLU A 453 -29.64 -8.03 -8.29
C GLU A 453 -29.13 -6.60 -8.02
N THR A 454 -28.95 -6.19 -6.76
CA THR A 454 -28.63 -4.81 -6.35
C THR A 454 -27.38 -4.76 -5.47
N GLY A 455 -26.50 -3.79 -5.71
CA GLY A 455 -25.43 -3.42 -4.76
C GLY A 455 -26.00 -2.72 -3.53
N VAL A 456 -26.35 -1.43 -3.64
CA VAL A 456 -26.93 -0.63 -2.55
C VAL A 456 -28.43 -0.44 -2.76
N MET A 457 -29.23 -0.70 -1.74
CA MET A 457 -30.69 -0.50 -1.77
C MET A 457 -31.17 0.34 -0.58
N THR A 458 -32.01 1.35 -0.87
CA THR A 458 -32.85 2.01 0.15
C THR A 458 -34.32 1.83 -0.21
N TRP A 459 -35.18 1.88 0.81
CA TRP A 459 -36.61 1.65 0.64
C TRP A 459 -37.38 2.32 1.76
N TRP A 460 -38.31 3.23 1.43
CA TRP A 460 -39.21 3.91 2.38
C TRP A 460 -38.55 4.25 3.73
N THR A 461 -37.61 5.19 3.68
CA THR A 461 -37.30 6.05 4.83
C THR A 461 -38.59 6.55 5.47
N GLY A 462 -38.59 6.66 6.81
CA GLY A 462 -39.57 7.51 7.48
C GLY A 462 -39.13 8.98 7.41
N ASP A 463 -39.66 9.81 8.30
CA ASP A 463 -39.31 11.24 8.46
C ASP A 463 -37.82 11.52 8.80
N ASN A 464 -36.95 10.49 8.79
CA ASN A 464 -35.54 10.54 9.14
C ASN A 464 -34.64 10.33 7.91
N LEU A 465 -34.01 11.43 7.50
CA LEU A 465 -33.04 11.52 6.41
C LEU A 465 -31.97 10.41 6.44
N MET A 466 -31.69 9.86 5.26
CA MET A 466 -30.50 9.05 4.99
C MET A 466 -29.46 9.88 4.24
N ASN A 467 -28.19 9.82 4.65
CA ASN A 467 -27.06 10.36 3.90
C ASN A 467 -26.14 9.21 3.49
N LEU A 468 -25.94 9.03 2.19
CA LEU A 468 -25.02 8.05 1.61
C LEU A 468 -23.81 8.75 0.99
N SER A 469 -22.60 8.25 1.25
CA SER A 469 -21.39 8.72 0.57
C SER A 469 -20.56 7.55 0.08
N PHE A 470 -20.09 7.62 -1.16
CA PHE A 470 -19.18 6.66 -1.79
C PHE A 470 -18.03 7.42 -2.42
N ASN A 471 -16.80 7.09 -2.05
CA ASN A 471 -15.59 7.62 -2.66
C ASN A 471 -14.66 6.47 -3.09
N ASN A 472 -14.15 6.53 -4.33
CA ASN A 472 -13.19 5.55 -4.88
C ASN A 472 -13.67 4.08 -4.78
N CYS A 473 -14.97 3.85 -4.89
CA CYS A 473 -15.58 2.51 -4.77
C CYS A 473 -15.83 1.84 -6.14
N THR A 474 -15.78 0.51 -6.22
CA THR A 474 -16.16 -0.25 -7.44
C THR A 474 -17.52 -0.93 -7.29
N PHE A 475 -18.30 -0.97 -8.37
CA PHE A 475 -19.60 -1.64 -8.44
C PHE A 475 -19.64 -2.57 -9.64
N GLU A 476 -19.65 -3.87 -9.39
CA GLU A 476 -19.32 -4.89 -10.37
C GLU A 476 -20.44 -5.93 -10.47
N GLY A 477 -20.92 -6.19 -11.68
CA GLY A 477 -21.79 -7.34 -11.92
C GLY A 477 -20.94 -8.61 -11.89
N LYS A 478 -21.18 -9.53 -10.95
CA LYS A 478 -20.43 -10.80 -10.87
C LYS A 478 -20.58 -11.54 -12.21
N GLU A 479 -19.46 -11.95 -12.80
CA GLU A 479 -19.39 -12.57 -14.15
C GLU A 479 -20.04 -11.71 -15.26
N ASN A 480 -20.13 -10.38 -15.07
CA ASN A 480 -20.85 -9.42 -15.93
C ASN A 480 -22.36 -9.69 -16.06
N HIS A 481 -23.01 -10.26 -15.04
CA HIS A 481 -24.42 -10.66 -15.11
C HIS A 481 -25.38 -9.47 -15.39
N SER A 482 -26.16 -9.57 -16.47
CA SER A 482 -26.98 -8.48 -17.02
C SER A 482 -28.04 -7.90 -16.08
N SER A 483 -28.59 -8.69 -15.15
CA SER A 483 -29.56 -8.19 -14.17
C SER A 483 -28.95 -7.38 -13.02
N ALA A 484 -27.62 -7.34 -12.88
CA ALA A 484 -26.93 -6.61 -11.81
C ALA A 484 -27.00 -5.08 -12.03
N ARG A 485 -27.43 -4.35 -11.01
CA ARG A 485 -27.39 -2.87 -10.91
C ARG A 485 -26.63 -2.44 -9.67
N ALA A 486 -25.94 -1.31 -9.76
CA ALA A 486 -25.10 -0.82 -8.67
C ALA A 486 -25.93 -0.31 -7.49
N MET A 487 -26.96 0.51 -7.77
CA MET A 487 -27.78 1.10 -6.71
C MET A 487 -29.27 1.19 -7.09
N GLN A 488 -30.14 1.14 -6.09
CA GLN A 488 -31.57 1.40 -6.23
C GLN A 488 -32.07 2.18 -5.00
N ILE A 489 -32.21 3.48 -5.18
CA ILE A 489 -32.35 4.45 -4.08
C ILE A 489 -33.73 5.11 -4.15
N TYR A 490 -34.48 4.96 -3.06
CA TYR A 490 -35.82 5.51 -2.84
C TYR A 490 -35.89 6.22 -1.47
N GLY A 491 -36.62 7.34 -1.45
CA GLY A 491 -37.02 8.06 -0.23
C GLY A 491 -36.17 9.29 0.10
N ASP A 492 -36.25 9.72 1.35
CA ASP A 492 -35.56 10.86 1.95
C ASP A 492 -34.04 10.62 2.04
N VAL A 493 -33.38 10.60 0.88
CA VAL A 493 -31.98 10.22 0.72
C VAL A 493 -31.19 11.35 0.05
N ASN A 494 -30.21 11.89 0.76
CA ASN A 494 -29.10 12.63 0.17
C ASN A 494 -27.98 11.66 -0.18
N MET A 495 -27.29 11.90 -1.30
CA MET A 495 -26.26 10.97 -1.77
C MET A 495 -25.08 11.68 -2.46
N THR A 496 -23.87 11.19 -2.19
CA THR A 496 -22.64 11.62 -2.86
C THR A 496 -21.91 10.40 -3.41
N VAL A 497 -21.54 10.42 -4.68
CA VAL A 497 -20.88 9.32 -5.39
C VAL A 497 -19.73 9.90 -6.19
N GLU A 498 -18.50 9.73 -5.70
CA GLU A 498 -17.31 10.36 -6.28
C GLU A 498 -16.21 9.37 -6.63
N ASN A 499 -15.61 9.55 -7.81
CA ASN A 499 -14.46 8.77 -8.28
C ASN A 499 -14.73 7.24 -8.35
N CYS A 500 -15.99 6.81 -8.37
CA CYS A 500 -16.40 5.40 -8.39
C CYS A 500 -16.38 4.81 -9.82
N THR A 501 -16.19 3.49 -9.91
CA THR A 501 -16.23 2.76 -11.18
C THR A 501 -17.38 1.76 -11.22
N PHE A 502 -18.16 1.77 -12.31
CA PHE A 502 -19.37 0.98 -12.49
C PHE A 502 -19.27 0.07 -13.73
N THR A 503 -19.34 -1.25 -13.52
CA THR A 503 -19.35 -2.28 -14.58
C THR A 503 -20.61 -3.16 -14.54
N THR A 504 -21.58 -2.84 -13.67
CA THR A 504 -22.92 -3.43 -13.67
C THR A 504 -23.65 -3.22 -15.00
N ALA A 505 -24.28 -4.27 -15.54
CA ALA A 505 -24.70 -4.36 -16.94
C ALA A 505 -26.21 -4.28 -17.20
N LYS A 506 -26.97 -3.71 -16.25
CA LYS A 506 -28.42 -3.49 -16.39
C LYS A 506 -28.74 -2.18 -17.12
N ASP A 507 -29.97 -2.10 -17.66
CA ASP A 507 -30.64 -0.95 -18.29
C ASP A 507 -30.36 0.41 -17.59
N TYR A 508 -30.13 0.39 -16.28
CA TYR A 508 -29.51 1.50 -15.54
C TYR A 508 -28.43 1.01 -14.57
N THR A 509 -27.36 1.81 -14.40
CA THR A 509 -26.37 1.62 -13.32
C THR A 509 -27.00 1.91 -11.96
N LEU A 510 -27.65 3.06 -11.81
CA LEU A 510 -28.36 3.43 -10.59
C LEU A 510 -29.70 4.10 -10.85
N LYS A 511 -30.65 3.88 -9.94
CA LYS A 511 -31.93 4.60 -9.87
C LYS A 511 -31.95 5.50 -8.64
N TYR A 512 -32.39 6.75 -8.79
CA TYR A 512 -32.54 7.71 -7.69
C TYR A 512 -33.90 8.41 -7.74
N VAL A 513 -34.70 8.21 -6.69
CA VAL A 513 -36.04 8.80 -6.50
C VAL A 513 -36.16 9.30 -5.06
N ALA A 514 -36.33 10.61 -4.85
CA ALA A 514 -36.26 11.20 -3.52
C ALA A 514 -37.34 12.26 -3.25
N GLN A 515 -37.40 12.75 -2.01
CA GLN A 515 -38.45 13.67 -1.54
C GLN A 515 -38.01 15.14 -1.58
N ASP A 516 -38.94 16.03 -1.20
CA ASP A 516 -38.86 17.48 -1.36
C ASP A 516 -37.56 18.06 -0.77
N GLY A 517 -36.71 18.61 -1.64
CA GLY A 517 -35.43 19.22 -1.26
C GLY A 517 -34.24 18.27 -1.07
N ASN A 518 -34.38 16.96 -1.27
CA ASN A 518 -33.23 16.05 -1.28
C ASN A 518 -32.34 16.24 -2.51
N ALA A 519 -31.06 15.87 -2.40
CA ALA A 519 -30.11 15.94 -3.51
C ALA A 519 -29.14 14.74 -3.58
N ALA A 520 -28.90 14.26 -4.79
CA ALA A 520 -27.78 13.38 -5.12
C ALA A 520 -26.74 14.09 -6.00
N THR A 521 -25.46 13.79 -5.77
CA THR A 521 -24.33 14.30 -6.57
C THR A 521 -23.44 13.15 -7.02
N PHE A 522 -23.15 13.11 -8.32
CA PHE A 522 -22.37 12.08 -8.99
C PHE A 522 -21.18 12.75 -9.70
N SER A 523 -19.99 12.67 -9.11
CA SER A 523 -18.77 13.36 -9.56
C SER A 523 -17.70 12.41 -10.09
N ASN A 524 -17.08 12.71 -11.23
CA ASN A 524 -15.85 12.06 -11.71
C ASN A 524 -15.92 10.52 -11.87
N ASN A 525 -17.11 9.92 -11.97
CA ASN A 525 -17.26 8.47 -12.01
C ASN A 525 -16.99 7.90 -13.41
N ILE A 526 -16.66 6.60 -13.49
CA ILE A 526 -16.49 5.84 -14.73
C ILE A 526 -17.61 4.81 -14.85
N VAL A 527 -18.35 4.78 -15.97
CA VAL A 527 -19.58 3.97 -16.11
C VAL A 527 -19.58 3.21 -17.44
N ASN A 528 -19.36 1.88 -17.43
CA ASN A 528 -19.00 1.16 -18.66
C ASN A 528 -20.13 0.39 -19.37
N ASN A 529 -21.07 -0.21 -18.64
CA ASN A 529 -21.86 -1.36 -19.16
C ASN A 529 -23.40 -1.19 -19.15
N SER A 530 -23.94 -0.04 -18.73
CA SER A 530 -25.39 0.22 -18.61
C SER A 530 -25.94 1.10 -19.73
N GLU A 531 -27.21 0.93 -20.13
CA GLU A 531 -27.83 1.83 -21.13
C GLU A 531 -27.93 3.27 -20.60
N ASN A 532 -28.17 3.42 -19.29
CA ASN A 532 -28.30 4.71 -18.62
C ASN A 532 -27.44 4.72 -17.33
N PHE A 533 -26.69 5.79 -17.08
CA PHE A 533 -26.02 5.94 -15.78
C PHE A 533 -27.06 6.14 -14.67
N VAL A 534 -27.95 7.14 -14.80
CA VAL A 534 -28.93 7.52 -13.77
C VAL A 534 -30.37 7.42 -14.29
N GLU A 535 -31.19 6.57 -13.67
CA GLU A 535 -32.65 6.56 -13.87
C GLU A 535 -33.35 7.41 -12.78
N LEU A 536 -34.20 8.36 -13.20
CA LEU A 536 -34.93 9.28 -12.33
C LEU A 536 -36.45 9.07 -12.43
N GLY A 537 -37.16 9.22 -11.31
CA GLY A 537 -38.62 9.06 -11.19
C GLY A 537 -39.11 7.62 -11.18
N SER A 538 -40.28 7.35 -10.58
CA SER A 538 -40.93 6.04 -10.55
C SER A 538 -42.46 6.15 -10.45
N SER A 539 -43.17 5.71 -11.48
CA SER A 539 -44.64 5.67 -11.49
C SER A 539 -45.26 4.70 -10.45
N VAL A 540 -44.45 3.85 -9.80
CA VAL A 540 -44.89 2.93 -8.74
C VAL A 540 -44.57 3.47 -7.34
N TYR A 541 -43.49 4.25 -7.20
CA TYR A 541 -42.97 4.79 -5.95
C TYR A 541 -42.45 6.22 -6.17
N PRO A 542 -43.33 7.19 -6.46
CA PRO A 542 -42.91 8.53 -6.87
C PRO A 542 -42.30 9.33 -5.72
N GLY A 543 -41.27 10.11 -6.05
CA GLY A 543 -40.75 11.18 -5.22
C GLY A 543 -41.38 12.54 -5.54
N ALA A 544 -40.72 13.63 -5.13
CA ALA A 544 -41.12 14.99 -5.43
C ALA A 544 -39.94 15.97 -5.33
N ASN A 545 -39.83 16.92 -6.28
CA ASN A 545 -39.04 18.15 -6.18
C ASN A 545 -37.53 17.98 -5.82
N TYR A 546 -36.95 16.81 -6.07
CA TYR A 546 -35.58 16.47 -5.67
C TYR A 546 -34.54 16.86 -6.73
N THR A 547 -33.25 16.86 -6.39
CA THR A 547 -32.16 17.29 -7.29
C THR A 547 -31.16 16.17 -7.61
N ALA A 548 -30.75 16.05 -8.87
CA ALA A 548 -29.66 15.18 -9.32
C ALA A 548 -28.56 16.02 -10.01
N ASN A 549 -27.36 16.06 -9.44
CA ASN A 549 -26.19 16.75 -9.99
C ASN A 549 -25.24 15.70 -10.60
N ILE A 550 -25.11 15.66 -11.92
CA ILE A 550 -24.29 14.67 -12.64
C ILE A 550 -23.14 15.44 -13.30
N ASN A 551 -21.94 15.34 -12.72
CA ASN A 551 -20.80 16.21 -13.02
C ASN A 551 -19.52 15.43 -13.38
N ASN A 552 -18.84 15.83 -14.47
CA ASN A 552 -17.50 15.36 -14.85
C ASN A 552 -17.35 13.84 -15.02
N ASN A 553 -18.44 13.09 -15.21
CA ASN A 553 -18.39 11.63 -15.32
C ASN A 553 -17.93 11.19 -16.72
N THR A 554 -17.15 10.11 -16.75
CA THR A 554 -16.76 9.41 -17.99
C THR A 554 -17.73 8.26 -18.24
N LEU A 555 -18.65 8.49 -19.17
CA LEU A 555 -19.67 7.53 -19.58
C LEU A 555 -19.12 6.65 -20.70
N GLY A 556 -19.38 5.36 -20.63
CA GLY A 556 -18.92 4.36 -21.58
C GLY A 556 -19.53 4.51 -22.97
N LYS A 557 -19.15 3.62 -23.87
CA LYS A 557 -19.68 3.64 -25.23
C LYS A 557 -21.17 3.34 -25.24
N ASP A 558 -21.92 4.25 -25.86
CA ASP A 558 -23.39 4.24 -25.98
C ASP A 558 -24.16 4.35 -24.63
N VAL A 559 -23.48 4.74 -23.54
CA VAL A 559 -24.07 4.98 -22.20
C VAL A 559 -24.69 6.38 -22.14
N ASN A 560 -25.99 6.47 -21.84
CA ASN A 560 -26.69 7.75 -21.64
C ASN A 560 -26.43 8.34 -20.24
N THR A 561 -26.31 9.66 -20.14
CA THR A 561 -26.08 10.36 -18.86
C THR A 561 -27.21 10.16 -17.84
N HIS A 562 -28.46 10.25 -18.29
CA HIS A 562 -29.63 10.03 -17.46
C HIS A 562 -30.89 9.77 -18.30
N ILE A 563 -31.93 9.23 -17.67
CA ILE A 563 -33.29 9.14 -18.21
C ILE A 563 -34.31 9.55 -17.13
N ILE A 564 -35.38 10.24 -17.55
CA ILE A 564 -36.54 10.55 -16.72
C ILE A 564 -37.64 9.53 -17.04
N ALA A 565 -37.85 8.57 -16.14
CA ALA A 565 -38.86 7.51 -16.24
C ALA A 565 -40.24 7.95 -15.71
N ASN A 566 -40.28 8.98 -14.85
CA ASN A 566 -41.49 9.67 -14.41
C ASN A 566 -41.16 11.12 -14.07
N ASP A 567 -42.06 12.07 -14.36
CA ASP A 567 -41.90 13.48 -13.99
C ASP A 567 -42.48 13.73 -12.59
N GLU A 568 -41.60 14.20 -11.71
CA GLU A 568 -41.82 14.45 -10.28
C GLU A 568 -41.35 15.87 -9.91
N ASN A 569 -41.19 16.76 -10.90
CA ASN A 569 -40.57 18.09 -10.82
C ASN A 569 -39.09 18.06 -10.37
N GLN A 570 -38.38 16.97 -10.64
CA GLN A 570 -36.98 16.82 -10.26
C GLN A 570 -36.05 17.72 -11.10
N THR A 571 -35.06 18.33 -10.45
CA THR A 571 -34.05 19.19 -11.10
C THR A 571 -32.83 18.35 -11.49
N VAL A 572 -32.43 18.39 -12.76
CA VAL A 572 -31.24 17.70 -13.27
C VAL A 572 -30.18 18.70 -13.70
N ASN A 573 -29.07 18.76 -12.97
CA ASN A 573 -27.92 19.60 -13.28
C ASN A 573 -26.84 18.75 -13.96
N LEU A 574 -26.41 19.15 -15.16
CA LEU A 574 -25.37 18.45 -15.92
C LEU A 574 -24.18 19.39 -16.17
N ASN A 575 -22.96 18.96 -15.85
CA ASN A 575 -21.74 19.70 -16.16
C ASN A 575 -20.59 18.74 -16.50
N GLY A 576 -19.70 19.12 -17.43
CA GLY A 576 -18.41 18.44 -17.69
C GLY A 576 -18.42 16.95 -18.07
N ASN A 577 -19.56 16.25 -18.13
CA ASN A 577 -19.62 14.83 -18.47
C ASN A 577 -19.16 14.59 -19.92
N VAL A 578 -18.52 13.45 -20.14
CA VAL A 578 -18.03 13.02 -21.46
C VAL A 578 -18.45 11.58 -21.76
N SER A 579 -18.79 11.30 -23.02
CA SER A 579 -19.10 9.95 -23.51
C SER A 579 -17.93 9.37 -24.31
N VAL A 580 -17.51 8.16 -23.98
CA VAL A 580 -16.45 7.42 -24.67
C VAL A 580 -16.92 7.00 -26.06
N ILE A 581 -16.20 7.44 -27.08
CA ILE A 581 -16.48 7.12 -28.48
C ILE A 581 -15.60 5.96 -28.95
N ALA A 582 -14.35 5.92 -28.48
CA ALA A 582 -13.36 4.86 -28.68
C ALA A 582 -12.21 5.03 -27.67
N GLU A 583 -11.25 4.11 -27.69
CA GLU A 583 -10.00 4.23 -26.93
C GLU A 583 -9.27 5.54 -27.25
N GLY A 584 -9.13 6.40 -26.24
CA GLY A 584 -8.49 7.71 -26.37
C GLY A 584 -9.32 8.78 -27.10
N LEU A 585 -10.63 8.57 -27.28
CA LEU A 585 -11.56 9.56 -27.85
C LEU A 585 -12.86 9.61 -27.06
N VAL A 586 -13.17 10.78 -26.49
CA VAL A 586 -14.45 11.08 -25.85
C VAL A 586 -15.16 12.23 -26.57
N LYS A 587 -16.43 12.48 -26.23
CA LYS A 587 -17.23 13.61 -26.70
C LYS A 587 -17.87 14.30 -25.50
N ASP A 588 -17.80 15.62 -25.41
CA ASP A 588 -18.40 16.38 -24.31
C ASP A 588 -19.90 16.69 -24.53
N ALA A 589 -20.55 17.21 -23.48
CA ALA A 589 -21.95 17.63 -23.51
C ALA A 589 -22.24 18.85 -24.42
N SER A 590 -21.22 19.48 -25.02
CA SER A 590 -21.33 20.49 -26.07
C SER A 590 -21.02 19.93 -27.46
N ASP A 591 -21.04 18.60 -27.59
CA ASP A 591 -20.77 17.83 -28.81
C ASP A 591 -19.33 17.91 -29.36
N ASN A 592 -18.38 18.50 -28.62
CA ASN A 592 -16.97 18.56 -29.05
C ASN A 592 -16.28 17.20 -28.85
N TYR A 593 -15.45 16.80 -29.81
CA TYR A 593 -14.61 15.61 -29.69
C TYR A 593 -13.29 15.96 -29.00
N ILE A 594 -12.95 15.21 -27.95
CA ILE A 594 -11.72 15.36 -27.17
C ILE A 594 -10.89 14.08 -27.29
N ALA A 595 -9.68 14.18 -27.82
CA ALA A 595 -8.76 13.05 -27.98
C ALA A 595 -7.58 13.11 -26.99
N SER A 596 -7.21 11.97 -26.43
CA SER A 596 -6.03 11.79 -25.55
C SER A 596 -4.92 10.94 -26.17
N THR A 597 -5.14 10.37 -27.36
CA THR A 597 -4.13 9.57 -28.07
C THR A 597 -4.13 9.84 -29.58
N ASN A 598 -3.02 9.47 -30.25
CA ASN A 598 -2.96 9.38 -31.71
C ASN A 598 -4.07 8.50 -32.32
N ASN A 599 -4.50 7.45 -31.62
CA ASN A 599 -5.60 6.59 -32.08
C ASN A 599 -6.94 7.34 -32.03
N GLY A 600 -7.20 8.06 -30.95
CA GLY A 600 -8.42 8.87 -30.81
C GLY A 600 -8.55 9.94 -31.90
N ILE A 601 -7.45 10.61 -32.26
CA ILE A 601 -7.41 11.52 -33.42
C ILE A 601 -7.81 10.78 -34.70
N LYS A 602 -7.22 9.62 -34.99
CA LYS A 602 -7.55 8.82 -36.19
C LYS A 602 -9.03 8.42 -36.22
N THR A 603 -9.61 7.98 -35.10
CA THR A 603 -11.03 7.63 -35.01
C THR A 603 -11.95 8.84 -35.21
N ALA A 604 -11.58 10.02 -34.73
CA ALA A 604 -12.31 11.26 -35.00
C ALA A 604 -12.29 11.61 -36.50
N LEU A 605 -11.12 11.49 -37.15
CA LEU A 605 -10.96 11.73 -38.59
C LEU A 605 -11.74 10.71 -39.46
N GLN A 606 -11.88 9.47 -39.01
CA GLN A 606 -12.73 8.44 -39.63
C GLN A 606 -14.23 8.77 -39.50
N LYS A 607 -14.65 9.38 -38.39
CA LYS A 607 -16.01 9.89 -38.16
C LYS A 607 -16.29 11.23 -38.85
N GLY A 608 -15.34 11.77 -39.62
CA GLY A 608 -15.48 13.02 -40.37
C GLY A 608 -15.35 14.29 -39.52
N VAL A 609 -14.83 14.18 -38.29
CA VAL A 609 -14.65 15.31 -37.37
C VAL A 609 -13.59 16.28 -37.91
N THR A 610 -13.89 17.57 -37.89
CA THR A 610 -13.02 18.65 -38.38
C THR A 610 -12.41 19.52 -37.26
N THR A 611 -12.99 19.52 -36.06
CA THR A 611 -12.43 20.20 -34.88
C THR A 611 -12.22 19.18 -33.77
N ILE A 612 -10.98 19.05 -33.30
CA ILE A 612 -10.57 18.07 -32.30
C ILE A 612 -9.87 18.80 -31.15
N ASN A 613 -10.44 18.71 -29.96
CA ASN A 613 -9.80 19.14 -28.73
C ASN A 613 -8.78 18.07 -28.30
N LEU A 614 -7.65 18.49 -27.75
CA LEU A 614 -6.56 17.64 -27.28
C LEU A 614 -6.30 17.95 -25.80
N VAL A 615 -6.16 16.92 -24.98
CA VAL A 615 -5.72 17.08 -23.58
C VAL A 615 -4.19 17.21 -23.51
N ASP A 616 -3.66 17.42 -22.30
CA ASP A 616 -2.23 17.41 -22.03
C ASP A 616 -1.62 16.04 -22.37
N GLY A 617 -0.48 16.05 -23.05
CA GLY A 617 0.17 14.84 -23.58
C GLY A 617 0.85 15.06 -24.92
N THR A 618 1.68 14.10 -25.33
CA THR A 618 2.48 14.17 -26.57
C THR A 618 1.86 13.32 -27.68
N TYR A 619 1.45 13.97 -28.75
CA TYR A 619 0.86 13.37 -29.95
C TYR A 619 1.92 13.31 -31.04
N ASN A 620 2.31 12.10 -31.45
CA ASN A 620 3.32 11.92 -32.49
C ASN A 620 2.70 12.28 -33.86
N ALA A 621 2.96 13.49 -34.34
CA ALA A 621 2.37 14.04 -35.54
C ALA A 621 2.78 13.26 -36.81
N THR A 622 3.96 12.62 -36.79
CA THR A 622 4.48 11.82 -37.92
C THR A 622 3.59 10.61 -38.24
N GLN A 623 2.84 10.12 -37.25
CA GLN A 623 1.92 8.99 -37.42
C GLN A 623 0.55 9.38 -37.97
N LEU A 624 0.21 10.67 -38.05
CA LEU A 624 -1.11 11.18 -38.43
C LEU A 624 -1.21 11.45 -39.95
N THR A 625 -0.87 10.46 -40.78
CA THR A 625 -0.90 10.61 -42.25
C THR A 625 -2.31 10.80 -42.81
N GLU A 626 -3.35 10.43 -42.06
CA GLU A 626 -4.77 10.57 -42.44
C GLU A 626 -5.26 12.03 -42.46
N ILE A 627 -4.46 13.01 -42.02
CA ILE A 627 -4.81 14.44 -42.07
C ILE A 627 -4.71 15.05 -43.46
N ALA A 628 -4.02 14.39 -44.40
CA ALA A 628 -3.70 14.92 -45.72
C ALA A 628 -4.96 15.33 -46.52
N GLY A 629 -4.94 16.55 -47.08
CA GLY A 629 -6.03 17.10 -47.89
C GLY A 629 -7.30 17.50 -47.12
N LYS A 630 -7.32 17.42 -45.79
CA LYS A 630 -8.47 17.81 -44.95
C LYS A 630 -8.40 19.29 -44.53
N THR A 631 -9.53 19.82 -44.05
CA THR A 631 -9.60 21.07 -43.30
C THR A 631 -9.82 20.73 -41.83
N LEU A 632 -8.83 20.99 -40.97
CA LEU A 632 -8.84 20.58 -39.55
C LEU A 632 -8.47 21.71 -38.59
N THR A 633 -9.06 21.70 -37.40
CA THR A 633 -8.67 22.53 -36.24
C THR A 633 -8.32 21.62 -35.07
N PHE A 634 -7.13 21.81 -34.49
CA PHE A 634 -6.69 21.17 -33.27
C PHE A 634 -6.58 22.23 -32.15
N ILE A 635 -7.14 21.95 -30.98
CA ILE A 635 -7.15 22.88 -29.84
C ILE A 635 -6.60 22.15 -28.61
N GLY A 636 -5.46 22.60 -28.09
CA GLY A 636 -4.88 22.05 -26.86
C GLY A 636 -5.45 22.66 -25.58
N SER A 637 -5.22 21.97 -24.46
CA SER A 637 -5.46 22.47 -23.11
C SER A 637 -4.38 23.45 -22.63
N GLY A 638 -3.18 23.41 -23.21
CA GLY A 638 -2.09 24.35 -22.91
C GLY A 638 -0.75 23.92 -23.51
N GLU A 639 0.36 24.50 -23.03
CA GLU A 639 1.71 24.18 -23.51
C GLU A 639 2.11 22.71 -23.31
N ASN A 640 1.45 21.99 -22.38
CA ASN A 640 1.59 20.56 -22.15
C ASN A 640 0.91 19.68 -23.23
N THR A 641 0.01 20.23 -24.05
CA THR A 641 -0.43 19.57 -25.28
C THR A 641 0.71 19.71 -26.30
N VAL A 642 1.40 18.63 -26.63
CA VAL A 642 2.56 18.65 -27.54
C VAL A 642 2.25 17.93 -28.84
N PHE A 643 2.27 18.64 -29.96
CA PHE A 643 2.19 18.07 -31.31
C PHE A 643 3.61 17.87 -31.86
N ASP A 644 4.10 16.62 -31.88
CA ASP A 644 5.52 16.33 -32.03
C ASP A 644 5.92 15.81 -33.42
N TYR A 645 6.88 16.51 -34.03
CA TYR A 645 7.59 16.17 -35.26
C TYR A 645 9.10 15.97 -35.03
N SER A 646 9.59 15.98 -33.78
CA SER A 646 11.03 15.95 -33.44
C SER A 646 11.79 14.74 -33.98
N THR A 647 11.09 13.62 -34.22
CA THR A 647 11.66 12.39 -34.78
C THR A 647 11.97 12.47 -36.27
N GLN A 648 11.56 13.54 -36.97
CA GLN A 648 11.80 13.70 -38.41
C GLN A 648 13.22 14.18 -38.72
N GLY A 649 13.91 13.39 -39.54
CA GLY A 649 15.21 13.74 -40.11
C GLY A 649 15.12 14.61 -41.36
N TYR A 650 16.27 14.81 -42.01
CA TYR A 650 16.40 15.58 -43.25
C TYR A 650 15.46 15.06 -44.36
N ASN A 651 14.73 15.97 -45.02
CA ASN A 651 13.71 15.69 -46.04
C ASN A 651 12.52 14.81 -45.58
N GLN A 652 12.31 14.63 -44.27
CA GLN A 652 11.14 13.92 -43.74
C GLN A 652 10.08 14.93 -43.26
N TYR A 653 8.85 14.80 -43.73
CA TYR A 653 7.74 15.69 -43.40
C TYR A 653 6.39 14.95 -43.47
N VAL A 654 5.38 15.48 -42.79
CA VAL A 654 3.98 15.10 -42.98
C VAL A 654 3.42 15.88 -44.16
N ASN A 655 2.96 15.20 -45.21
CA ASN A 655 2.43 15.85 -46.40
C ASN A 655 0.97 16.27 -46.17
N GLY A 656 0.73 17.58 -46.09
CA GLY A 656 -0.60 18.15 -45.92
C GLY A 656 -1.48 18.09 -47.18
N ASN A 657 -0.91 17.82 -48.36
CA ASN A 657 -1.60 17.60 -49.63
C ASN A 657 -2.70 18.63 -49.96
N GLY A 658 -2.39 19.93 -49.87
CA GLY A 658 -3.34 21.02 -50.11
C GLY A 658 -4.38 21.24 -49.01
N GLY A 659 -4.30 20.52 -47.89
CA GLY A 659 -5.17 20.70 -46.71
C GLY A 659 -5.01 22.08 -46.05
N THR A 660 -5.91 22.37 -45.10
CA THR A 660 -5.90 23.61 -44.31
C THR A 660 -5.98 23.29 -42.83
N PHE A 661 -5.08 23.88 -42.03
CA PHE A 661 -4.91 23.47 -40.64
C PHE A 661 -4.88 24.67 -39.69
N ALA A 662 -5.55 24.53 -38.55
CA ALA A 662 -5.47 25.46 -37.43
C ALA A 662 -5.01 24.73 -36.18
N PHE A 663 -4.05 25.31 -35.44
CA PHE A 663 -3.54 24.80 -34.18
C PHE A 663 -3.65 25.91 -33.13
N LYS A 664 -4.22 25.59 -31.96
CA LYS A 664 -4.45 26.57 -30.89
C LYS A 664 -3.98 26.05 -29.53
N ASN A 665 -3.46 26.93 -28.68
CA ASN A 665 -3.16 26.65 -27.26
C ASN A 665 -2.30 25.39 -27.05
N MET A 666 -1.19 25.23 -27.78
CA MET A 666 -0.38 24.02 -27.73
C MET A 666 1.11 24.25 -28.05
N THR A 667 1.96 23.31 -27.66
CA THR A 667 3.35 23.25 -28.10
C THR A 667 3.47 22.47 -29.41
N ILE A 668 4.24 23.00 -30.37
CA ILE A 668 4.63 22.32 -31.62
C ILE A 668 6.13 22.04 -31.55
N THR A 669 6.52 20.78 -31.38
CA THR A 669 7.93 20.38 -31.29
C THR A 669 8.42 19.87 -32.64
N ARG A 670 9.57 20.36 -33.11
CA ARG A 670 10.19 20.01 -34.39
C ARG A 670 11.68 19.77 -34.17
N SER A 671 12.30 18.99 -35.04
CA SER A 671 13.78 18.94 -35.09
C SER A 671 14.31 20.21 -35.75
N THR A 672 15.63 20.38 -35.78
CA THR A 672 16.28 21.43 -36.59
C THR A 672 16.55 20.98 -38.04
N ALA A 673 16.17 19.75 -38.41
CA ALA A 673 16.47 19.17 -39.72
C ALA A 673 15.58 19.72 -40.83
N THR A 674 16.13 19.79 -42.05
CA THR A 674 15.46 20.40 -43.20
C THR A 674 14.14 19.74 -43.53
N PHE A 675 13.08 20.56 -43.58
CA PHE A 675 11.67 20.21 -43.81
C PHE A 675 10.94 19.47 -42.69
N ALA A 676 11.58 19.17 -41.54
CA ALA A 676 10.90 18.54 -40.42
C ALA A 676 9.65 19.32 -40.00
N GLY A 677 8.51 18.62 -39.87
CA GLY A 677 7.18 19.18 -39.62
C GLY A 677 6.13 18.76 -40.64
N MET A 678 5.15 19.65 -40.87
CA MET A 678 4.15 19.52 -41.93
C MET A 678 4.48 20.45 -43.10
N ALA A 679 4.24 19.99 -44.33
CA ALA A 679 4.55 20.71 -45.58
C ALA A 679 3.44 20.56 -46.63
N HIS A 680 3.47 21.38 -47.68
CA HIS A 680 2.54 21.33 -48.82
C HIS A 680 1.05 21.48 -48.45
N THR A 681 0.73 22.33 -47.46
CA THR A 681 -0.65 22.74 -47.14
C THR A 681 -1.06 23.94 -48.00
N ALA A 682 -2.37 24.16 -48.19
CA ALA A 682 -2.87 25.39 -48.80
C ALA A 682 -2.86 26.57 -47.79
N SER A 683 -3.11 26.27 -46.51
CA SER A 683 -2.84 27.21 -45.42
C SER A 683 -2.64 26.54 -44.06
N THR A 684 -1.93 27.22 -43.18
CA THR A 684 -1.74 26.87 -41.76
C THR A 684 -1.93 28.10 -40.90
N SER A 685 -2.54 27.90 -39.74
CA SER A 685 -2.70 28.94 -38.73
C SER A 685 -2.33 28.42 -37.34
N TYR A 686 -1.59 29.23 -36.60
CA TYR A 686 -1.18 28.97 -35.22
C TYR A 686 -1.61 30.14 -34.35
N GLU A 687 -2.32 29.85 -33.26
CA GLU A 687 -2.86 30.86 -32.35
C GLU A 687 -2.51 30.49 -30.91
N ASN A 688 -1.74 31.35 -30.23
CA ASN A 688 -1.32 31.13 -28.85
C ASN A 688 -0.56 29.79 -28.66
N CYS A 689 0.41 29.52 -29.53
CA CYS A 689 1.21 28.29 -29.54
C CYS A 689 2.71 28.57 -29.31
N THR A 690 3.40 27.62 -28.69
CA THR A 690 4.86 27.61 -28.51
C THR A 690 5.52 26.66 -29.50
N ILE A 691 6.41 27.15 -30.36
CA ILE A 691 7.07 26.39 -31.42
C ILE A 691 8.54 26.17 -31.04
N ASN A 692 8.96 24.91 -30.90
CA ASN A 692 10.33 24.54 -30.54
C ASN A 692 11.03 23.87 -31.73
N GLY A 693 12.25 24.30 -32.05
CA GLY A 693 13.04 23.82 -33.19
C GLY A 693 12.92 24.73 -34.43
N THR A 694 13.26 24.21 -35.61
CA THR A 694 13.19 24.99 -36.87
C THR A 694 11.83 24.81 -37.54
N TYR A 695 11.08 25.90 -37.71
CA TYR A 695 9.89 25.88 -38.55
C TYR A 695 10.25 26.13 -40.02
N TYR A 696 10.33 25.08 -40.82
CA TYR A 696 10.38 25.19 -42.28
C TYR A 696 8.98 25.50 -42.81
N VAL A 697 8.79 26.70 -43.36
CA VAL A 697 7.51 27.17 -43.91
C VAL A 697 7.40 26.72 -45.37
N TYR A 698 6.50 25.77 -45.62
CA TYR A 698 6.24 25.11 -46.92
C TYR A 698 4.73 24.93 -47.20
N GLU A 699 3.89 25.55 -46.37
CA GLU A 699 2.50 25.92 -46.63
C GLU A 699 2.41 27.08 -47.64
N THR A 700 1.38 27.12 -48.49
CA THR A 700 1.20 28.25 -49.42
C THR A 700 0.96 29.57 -48.68
N ASN A 701 0.24 29.54 -47.55
CA ASN A 701 -0.02 30.71 -46.71
C ASN A 701 0.09 30.34 -45.22
N ALA A 702 1.01 30.98 -44.49
CA ALA A 702 1.22 30.78 -43.07
C ALA A 702 0.70 31.96 -42.25
N LYS A 703 0.02 31.68 -41.12
CA LYS A 703 -0.31 32.72 -40.13
C LYS A 703 0.03 32.27 -38.71
N PHE A 704 0.72 33.13 -37.97
CA PHE A 704 1.03 32.94 -36.56
C PHE A 704 0.49 34.14 -35.77
N THR A 705 -0.09 33.91 -34.61
CA THR A 705 -0.71 34.96 -33.79
C THR A 705 -0.52 34.66 -32.31
N ASN A 706 0.13 35.57 -31.58
CA ASN A 706 0.53 35.37 -30.18
C ASN A 706 1.39 34.11 -29.97
N CYS A 707 2.25 33.77 -30.94
CA CYS A 707 3.09 32.57 -30.90
C CYS A 707 4.50 32.87 -30.38
N LYS A 708 5.07 31.94 -29.61
CA LYS A 708 6.47 31.99 -29.16
C LYS A 708 7.29 30.99 -29.95
N PHE A 709 8.47 31.37 -30.44
CA PHE A 709 9.39 30.49 -31.16
C PHE A 709 10.71 30.36 -30.41
N ASN A 710 11.22 29.14 -30.23
CA ASN A 710 12.46 28.87 -29.51
C ASN A 710 13.38 27.96 -30.33
N VAL A 711 14.63 28.36 -30.58
CA VAL A 711 15.63 27.54 -31.28
C VAL A 711 17.02 27.70 -30.68
N THR A 712 17.81 26.62 -30.70
CA THR A 712 19.21 26.58 -30.22
C THR A 712 20.16 25.99 -31.28
N GLY A 713 21.46 26.24 -31.14
CA GLY A 713 22.48 25.95 -32.15
C GLY A 713 22.45 26.94 -33.33
N ASP A 714 23.18 26.66 -34.42
CA ASP A 714 23.10 27.48 -35.63
C ASP A 714 21.92 27.06 -36.54
N ALA A 715 20.71 27.45 -36.11
CA ALA A 715 19.46 27.20 -36.82
C ALA A 715 18.56 28.45 -36.79
N TYR A 716 17.58 28.51 -37.70
CA TYR A 716 16.56 29.57 -37.74
C TYR A 716 15.34 29.19 -36.90
N ASN A 717 14.63 30.14 -36.28
CA ASN A 717 13.28 29.89 -35.78
C ASN A 717 12.32 29.55 -36.93
N CYS A 718 12.43 30.29 -38.05
CA CYS A 718 11.60 30.11 -39.23
C CYS A 718 12.44 30.22 -40.52
N TRP A 719 12.25 29.30 -41.45
CA TRP A 719 12.79 29.38 -42.81
C TRP A 719 11.62 29.37 -43.79
N LEU A 720 11.32 30.53 -44.39
CA LEU A 720 10.36 30.67 -45.47
C LEU A 720 10.98 30.12 -46.75
N TYR A 721 10.59 28.91 -47.14
CA TYR A 721 11.12 28.21 -48.31
C TYR A 721 10.08 28.04 -49.41
N GLY A 722 8.94 27.41 -49.14
CA GLY A 722 7.93 27.13 -50.19
C GLY A 722 6.64 27.91 -50.05
N THR A 723 6.67 29.03 -49.32
CA THR A 723 5.46 29.80 -48.99
C THR A 723 5.29 31.00 -49.90
N SER A 724 4.04 31.31 -50.26
CA SER A 724 3.69 32.53 -51.00
C SER A 724 3.51 33.71 -50.05
N SER A 725 2.96 33.48 -48.85
CA SER A 725 2.84 34.50 -47.81
C SER A 725 2.98 33.94 -46.39
N ALA A 726 3.66 34.67 -45.51
CA ALA A 726 3.70 34.39 -44.08
C ALA A 726 3.43 35.65 -43.26
N THR A 727 2.51 35.56 -42.31
CA THR A 727 2.14 36.67 -41.41
C THR A 727 2.35 36.30 -39.95
N TYR A 728 3.08 37.13 -39.21
CA TYR A 728 3.33 36.97 -37.78
C TYR A 728 2.77 38.16 -37.01
N GLU A 729 1.76 37.91 -36.17
CA GLU A 729 1.07 38.90 -35.34
C GLU A 729 1.44 38.71 -33.87
N LYS A 730 2.06 39.71 -33.23
CA LYS A 730 2.43 39.67 -31.79
C LYS A 730 3.27 38.44 -31.40
N CYS A 731 4.10 37.95 -32.31
CA CYS A 731 4.94 36.77 -32.06
C CYS A 731 6.26 37.14 -31.39
N GLU A 732 6.74 36.28 -30.51
CA GLU A 732 8.03 36.37 -29.82
C GLU A 732 9.00 35.33 -30.39
N PHE A 733 10.21 35.72 -30.74
CA PHE A 733 11.22 34.84 -31.31
C PHE A 733 12.48 34.84 -30.44
N ASN A 734 12.89 33.66 -29.98
CA ASN A 734 14.08 33.44 -29.18
C ASN A 734 15.04 32.50 -29.93
N CYS A 735 16.27 32.95 -30.18
CA CYS A 735 17.28 32.13 -30.84
C CYS A 735 18.67 32.34 -30.22
N SER A 736 19.44 31.26 -30.04
CA SER A 736 20.92 31.37 -29.99
C SER A 736 21.50 31.48 -31.41
N GLY A 737 20.83 30.82 -32.35
CA GLY A 737 21.10 30.83 -33.78
C GLY A 737 20.61 32.10 -34.44
N LYS A 738 19.72 31.98 -35.41
CA LYS A 738 19.15 33.07 -36.21
C LYS A 738 17.62 33.03 -36.08
N SER A 739 16.90 34.10 -36.44
CA SER A 739 15.43 34.10 -36.29
C SER A 739 14.69 33.74 -37.58
N ILE A 740 14.51 34.66 -38.52
CA ILE A 740 13.78 34.39 -39.77
C ILE A 740 14.73 34.40 -40.97
N TYR A 741 14.64 33.40 -41.84
CA TYR A 741 15.21 33.41 -43.19
C TYR A 741 14.12 33.43 -44.24
N VAL A 742 14.28 34.26 -45.27
CA VAL A 742 13.37 34.36 -46.42
C VAL A 742 14.14 34.02 -47.69
N ASP A 743 13.94 32.81 -48.22
CA ASP A 743 14.61 32.33 -49.43
C ASP A 743 13.73 31.28 -50.11
N GLY A 744 12.90 31.76 -51.03
CA GLY A 744 11.86 30.99 -51.72
C GLY A 744 12.41 29.85 -52.58
N ASN A 745 11.57 28.86 -52.88
CA ASN A 745 11.94 27.68 -53.63
C ASN A 745 12.13 27.99 -55.13
N GLY A 746 12.37 26.95 -55.95
CA GLY A 746 12.50 27.08 -57.41
C GLY A 746 11.24 27.59 -58.14
N GLU A 747 10.11 27.78 -57.45
CA GLU A 747 8.78 27.99 -58.02
C GLU A 747 8.22 29.37 -57.63
N THR A 748 8.05 29.67 -56.34
CA THR A 748 7.37 30.88 -55.83
C THR A 748 8.31 31.94 -55.26
N GLY A 749 7.80 33.18 -55.18
CA GLY A 749 8.30 34.20 -54.26
C GLY A 749 7.57 34.12 -52.92
N SER A 750 8.04 34.88 -51.93
CA SER A 750 7.52 34.84 -50.55
C SER A 750 7.34 36.26 -50.01
N ASP A 751 6.13 36.59 -49.60
CA ASP A 751 5.82 37.84 -48.90
C ASP A 751 5.79 37.61 -47.38
N LEU A 752 6.55 38.40 -46.63
CA LEU A 752 6.64 38.34 -45.17
C LEU A 752 6.04 39.59 -44.54
N THR A 753 5.09 39.40 -43.61
CA THR A 753 4.57 40.47 -42.75
C THR A 753 4.84 40.14 -41.28
N THR A 754 5.45 41.06 -40.54
CA THR A 754 5.60 40.97 -39.08
C THR A 754 4.99 42.21 -38.41
N ASN A 755 4.07 42.01 -37.48
CA ASN A 755 3.30 43.08 -36.84
C ASN A 755 3.40 42.96 -35.32
N THR A 756 4.03 43.95 -34.67
CA THR A 756 4.19 44.00 -33.20
C THR A 756 4.97 42.79 -32.63
N CYS A 757 5.94 42.28 -33.39
CA CYS A 757 6.76 41.14 -33.00
C CYS A 757 7.97 41.55 -32.13
N VAL A 758 8.50 40.59 -31.36
CA VAL A 758 9.71 40.74 -30.54
C VAL A 758 10.74 39.69 -30.95
N PHE A 759 11.96 40.14 -31.22
CA PHE A 759 13.09 39.28 -31.61
C PHE A 759 14.20 39.38 -30.56
N ASN A 760 14.55 38.25 -29.94
CA ASN A 760 15.55 38.12 -28.90
C ASN A 760 16.71 37.23 -29.36
N ASP A 761 17.89 37.83 -29.53
CA ASP A 761 19.14 37.09 -29.66
C ASP A 761 19.66 36.72 -28.27
N ASN A 762 19.71 35.42 -27.98
CA ASN A 762 20.24 34.86 -26.75
C ASN A 762 21.74 34.53 -26.84
N GLY A 763 22.40 34.92 -27.94
CA GLY A 763 23.83 34.74 -28.21
C GLY A 763 24.20 33.34 -28.73
N GLY A 764 25.31 33.24 -29.46
CA GLY A 764 25.89 31.96 -29.91
C GLY A 764 26.32 31.97 -31.39
N VAL A 765 25.61 32.70 -32.24
CA VAL A 765 26.00 33.02 -33.62
C VAL A 765 26.15 34.52 -33.75
N GLU A 766 27.23 35.01 -34.36
CA GLU A 766 27.47 36.44 -34.58
C GLU A 766 27.04 36.90 -36.00
N ASN A 767 27.08 38.21 -36.25
CA ASN A 767 26.94 38.85 -37.57
C ASN A 767 25.67 38.42 -38.32
N LYS A 768 24.52 38.63 -37.67
CA LYS A 768 23.18 38.21 -38.11
C LYS A 768 22.13 39.27 -37.77
N ALA A 769 21.30 39.63 -38.76
CA ALA A 769 20.07 40.38 -38.53
C ALA A 769 18.96 39.46 -37.98
N ALA A 770 17.88 40.06 -37.45
CA ALA A 770 16.70 39.31 -37.03
C ALA A 770 15.99 38.60 -38.21
N ILE A 771 15.88 39.29 -39.35
CA ILE A 771 15.27 38.77 -40.57
C ILE A 771 16.30 38.81 -41.71
N GLU A 772 16.70 37.66 -42.25
CA GLU A 772 17.66 37.58 -43.35
C GLU A 772 16.98 37.20 -44.68
N THR A 773 17.35 37.85 -45.78
CA THR A 773 16.88 37.49 -47.13
C THR A 773 17.98 36.80 -47.94
N GLY A 774 17.65 35.62 -48.48
CA GLY A 774 18.49 34.84 -49.39
C GLY A 774 18.39 35.31 -50.84
N ASN A 775 18.88 34.49 -51.78
CA ASN A 775 18.74 34.74 -53.22
C ASN A 775 18.92 33.45 -54.05
N THR A 776 18.71 32.28 -53.44
CA THR A 776 19.21 31.00 -53.97
C THR A 776 18.56 30.60 -55.30
N TYR A 777 17.35 31.11 -55.57
CA TYR A 777 16.56 30.81 -56.77
C TYR A 777 16.12 32.06 -57.56
N GLY A 778 16.70 33.23 -57.28
CA GLY A 778 16.49 34.47 -58.06
C GLY A 778 15.05 35.02 -58.09
N LYS A 779 14.25 34.68 -57.06
CA LYS A 779 12.82 35.00 -56.91
C LYS A 779 12.59 36.45 -56.48
N ARG A 780 11.33 36.80 -56.19
CA ARG A 780 10.95 38.08 -55.59
C ARG A 780 10.45 37.88 -54.17
N TYR A 781 10.80 38.79 -53.26
CA TYR A 781 10.30 38.81 -51.89
C TYR A 781 9.84 40.22 -51.51
N SER A 782 8.75 40.32 -50.75
CA SER A 782 8.25 41.58 -50.18
C SER A 782 8.21 41.47 -48.65
N LEU A 783 8.92 42.36 -47.95
CA LEU A 783 8.98 42.37 -46.48
C LEU A 783 8.26 43.62 -45.95
N THR A 784 7.31 43.42 -45.04
CA THR A 784 6.59 44.48 -44.31
C THR A 784 6.75 44.25 -42.81
N ILE A 785 7.52 45.10 -42.15
CA ILE A 785 7.95 44.95 -40.75
C ILE A 785 7.42 46.14 -39.97
N ASN A 786 6.45 45.95 -39.08
CA ASN A 786 5.81 47.03 -38.32
C ASN A 786 5.90 46.79 -36.80
N ASN A 787 6.11 47.87 -36.04
CA ASN A 787 6.13 47.92 -34.56
C ASN A 787 7.03 46.86 -33.92
N THR A 788 8.13 46.49 -34.58
CA THR A 788 8.92 45.30 -34.26
C THR A 788 10.10 45.64 -33.35
N THR A 789 10.23 44.92 -32.23
CA THR A 789 11.34 45.07 -31.28
C THR A 789 12.45 44.08 -31.58
N VAL A 790 13.71 44.53 -31.58
CA VAL A 790 14.88 43.70 -31.92
C VAL A 790 15.98 43.88 -30.88
N ASN A 791 16.32 42.80 -30.18
CA ASN A 791 17.27 42.77 -29.07
C ASN A 791 18.50 41.90 -29.42
N GLY A 792 19.71 42.43 -29.23
CA GLY A 792 20.99 41.70 -29.39
C GLY A 792 21.53 41.53 -30.81
N PHE A 793 20.67 41.46 -31.83
CA PHE A 793 21.06 41.29 -33.24
C PHE A 793 21.97 42.41 -33.79
N SER A 794 22.78 42.05 -34.79
CA SER A 794 23.73 42.94 -35.49
C SER A 794 23.54 42.92 -37.01
N THR A 795 24.40 43.57 -37.78
CA THR A 795 24.33 43.51 -39.25
C THR A 795 24.77 42.13 -39.78
N THR A 796 24.01 41.59 -40.74
CA THR A 796 24.29 40.30 -41.41
C THR A 796 25.64 40.27 -42.15
N GLU A 797 26.37 39.17 -42.01
CA GLU A 797 27.54 38.85 -42.83
C GLU A 797 27.15 38.49 -44.28
N ALA A 798 27.81 39.12 -45.25
CA ALA A 798 27.67 38.80 -46.67
C ALA A 798 28.08 37.35 -46.99
N LYS A 799 27.23 36.60 -47.71
CA LYS A 799 27.56 35.25 -48.22
C LYS A 799 27.69 35.18 -49.75
N SER A 800 27.49 36.30 -50.44
CA SER A 800 27.77 36.48 -51.87
C SER A 800 28.67 37.71 -52.09
N PRO A 801 29.38 37.83 -53.23
CA PRO A 801 30.05 39.07 -53.62
C PRO A 801 29.06 40.24 -53.70
N ALA A 802 29.52 41.46 -53.46
CA ALA A 802 28.69 42.66 -53.60
C ALA A 802 28.20 42.84 -55.04
N VAL A 803 26.89 43.08 -55.18
CA VAL A 803 26.23 43.38 -56.45
C VAL A 803 25.98 44.89 -56.53
N ASP A 804 26.20 45.49 -57.70
CA ASP A 804 25.97 46.93 -57.87
C ASP A 804 24.49 47.30 -57.62
N GLY A 805 24.28 48.42 -56.94
CA GLY A 805 22.96 48.85 -56.44
C GLY A 805 22.38 48.02 -55.29
N ALA A 806 23.13 47.09 -54.68
CA ALA A 806 22.67 46.29 -53.55
C ALA A 806 23.35 46.63 -52.21
N GLU A 807 22.54 46.61 -51.13
CA GLU A 807 22.93 47.04 -49.78
C GLU A 807 22.68 45.91 -48.76
N LEU A 808 23.50 45.81 -47.70
CA LEU A 808 23.42 44.73 -46.71
C LEU A 808 22.28 44.83 -45.69
N GLY A 809 21.61 45.98 -45.55
CA GLY A 809 20.56 46.20 -44.56
C GLY A 809 21.09 46.61 -43.18
N THR A 810 20.32 46.29 -42.13
CA THR A 810 20.52 46.69 -40.72
C THR A 810 20.56 45.46 -39.81
N ASN A 811 20.33 45.63 -38.50
CA ASN A 811 20.09 44.52 -37.57
C ASN A 811 18.64 44.02 -37.57
N VAL A 812 17.68 44.80 -38.09
CA VAL A 812 16.27 44.39 -38.21
C VAL A 812 16.10 43.47 -39.43
N TRP A 813 16.66 43.86 -40.58
CA TRP A 813 16.67 43.06 -41.80
C TRP A 813 18.05 43.07 -42.47
N GLY A 814 18.53 41.92 -42.94
CA GLY A 814 19.84 41.75 -43.60
C GLY A 814 19.78 41.08 -44.98
N ASN A 815 20.46 41.66 -45.97
CA ASN A 815 20.50 41.21 -47.37
C ASN A 815 21.65 40.23 -47.65
N LYS A 816 21.56 39.03 -47.09
CA LYS A 816 22.65 38.03 -47.03
C LYS A 816 23.36 37.74 -48.36
N ASN A 817 22.60 37.76 -49.46
CA ASN A 817 23.07 37.44 -50.82
C ASN A 817 22.87 38.59 -51.83
N TYR A 818 22.90 39.85 -51.37
CA TYR A 818 22.88 41.06 -52.22
C TYR A 818 21.80 41.05 -53.32
N MET A 819 20.54 40.77 -52.95
CA MET A 819 19.41 40.91 -53.87
C MET A 819 19.27 42.36 -54.36
N THR A 820 18.97 42.56 -55.64
CA THR A 820 18.70 43.88 -56.25
C THR A 820 17.27 44.37 -55.98
N LYS A 821 17.03 45.68 -56.12
CA LYS A 821 15.75 46.35 -55.82
C LYS A 821 14.60 46.00 -56.80
N ASP A 822 14.86 45.29 -57.89
CA ASP A 822 13.83 44.68 -58.75
C ASP A 822 13.36 43.30 -58.24
N LYS A 823 14.07 42.73 -57.26
CA LYS A 823 13.82 41.42 -56.66
C LYS A 823 13.33 41.51 -55.21
N LEU A 824 13.84 42.48 -54.45
CA LEU A 824 13.52 42.63 -53.04
C LEU A 824 12.94 44.02 -52.76
N SER A 825 11.84 44.04 -52.00
CA SER A 825 11.24 45.27 -51.47
C SER A 825 11.06 45.14 -49.97
N VAL A 826 11.56 46.09 -49.18
CA VAL A 826 11.50 46.08 -47.71
C VAL A 826 10.91 47.39 -47.20
N THR A 827 9.86 47.27 -46.41
CA THR A 827 9.18 48.38 -45.72
C THR A 827 9.28 48.14 -44.21
N ILE A 828 9.81 49.12 -43.48
CA ILE A 828 9.90 49.10 -42.02
C ILE A 828 9.12 50.30 -41.48
N ASP A 829 8.15 50.07 -40.61
CA ASP A 829 7.27 51.08 -39.99
C ASP A 829 6.69 52.07 -41.02
N GLY A 830 6.12 51.53 -42.10
CA GLY A 830 5.55 52.29 -43.22
C GLY A 830 6.57 52.97 -44.15
N THR A 831 7.86 52.92 -43.84
CA THR A 831 8.93 53.53 -44.65
C THR A 831 9.61 52.47 -45.52
N LYS A 832 9.60 52.63 -46.85
CA LYS A 832 10.38 51.75 -47.74
C LYS A 832 11.88 52.04 -47.59
N VAL A 833 12.63 51.07 -47.11
CA VAL A 833 14.09 51.15 -46.88
C VAL A 833 14.91 50.52 -48.01
N TYR A 834 14.30 49.62 -48.80
CA TYR A 834 14.92 48.94 -49.93
C TYR A 834 13.87 48.67 -51.02
#